data_AF-A6JZB8-F1
#
_entry.id   AF-A6JZB8-F1
#
_cell.length_a   1.000
_cell.length_b   1.000
_cell.length_c   1.000
_cell.angle_alpha   90.00
_cell.angle_beta   90.00
_cell.angle_gamma   90.00
#
_symmetry.space_group_name_H-M   'P 1'
#
loop_
_entity.id
_entity.type
_entity.pdbx_description
1 polymer ?
#
loop_
_entity_poly.entity_id
_entity_poly.type
_entity_poly.pdbx_seq_one_letter_code
_entity_poly.pdbx_strand_id
1 'polypeptide(L)'
;MHWQEELLLGGTARDLQGQLLRAEAFQSTFLLMSPRQLYEHFRGDYQTHDIGWSEEQASMVLQAWQRRFVQLAQEALPANASQQIHAFSSTTLDDILQAFSEVSATRVVGGYLLMLAYACITMLRWDCAQSQGAVGLAGVLLVALAVASGLGLCALLGITFNAATTQVLPFLALGIGVDDIFLLAHAFTKAPPNTPLPERMGECLRRTGTSVALTSINNMVAFFMAVLVPIPALRAFSLQAAIVVGCNFAAVMLVFPAVLSLDLRRRHRQRLDVLCCFSSPCSAQVIQMLPQELGDRAVPVGIAHLTATVQAFTHCEASSQHVVTILPPQAHLLSPTSDPLGSELYSPGGSTRDLLGQEEGTRPKASCRSLLCAHWTLAHFARYQFAPLLLQTQAKALVLLFFGALLGLSLYGATLVQDGLALTDVVPRGTKEHAFLSAQLRYFSLYEVALVTQGGFDYAHSQRALFDLHQRFSSLKAVLPPPAAQAPRTWLHYYRSWLQGIQTAFDQDWASGRITRNSYRNGSEDGALAYKLLIQTGNAQEPLDFNQLTTRKLVDKEGLIPPELFYMGLTVWVSSDPLGLAASQANFYPPPPEWLHDKYDTTGENLRIPAAQPLEFAQFPFLLHGLQKTADFVEAIEGARAACTEAGQAGVHAYPSGSPFLFWEQYLGLRRCFLLAVCILLLCTFLVCALLLLNPWTAGLIVLVLAMMTVELFGIMGFLGIKLSAIPVVILVASVGIGVEFTVHVALGFLTSHGSRNLRAARALEQTFAPVTDGAVSTLLGLLMLAGSNFDFIIRYFFVVLTVLTLLGLLHGLLLLPVLLSILGPPPQVVQIYKESPQALSSTAPQRGGLRWGVSPTLPQSFARVTTSMTVALHPPPLPGAYVHPASDEPT
;
A
#
# COMPACT_ATOMS: atom_id res chain seq x y z
N MET A 1 15.07 38.89 -29.01
CA MET A 1 14.82 37.92 -27.91
C MET A 1 16.09 37.80 -27.07
N HIS A 2 15.98 37.44 -25.79
CA HIS A 2 17.13 37.22 -24.90
C HIS A 2 16.83 36.03 -24.00
N TRP A 3 17.74 35.05 -23.98
CA TRP A 3 17.67 33.88 -23.13
C TRP A 3 18.72 34.02 -22.02
N GLN A 4 18.36 33.67 -20.79
CA GLN A 4 19.27 33.74 -19.64
C GLN A 4 20.28 32.57 -19.69
N GLU A 5 21.46 32.77 -19.12
CA GLU A 5 22.56 31.79 -19.16
C GLU A 5 22.15 30.46 -18.52
N GLU A 6 21.35 30.53 -17.45
CA GLU A 6 20.85 29.41 -16.66
C GLU A 6 19.91 28.46 -17.43
N LEU A 7 19.27 28.92 -18.52
CA LEU A 7 18.46 28.07 -19.41
C LEU A 7 19.31 27.25 -20.40
N LEU A 8 20.57 27.63 -20.59
CA LEU A 8 21.45 27.09 -21.64
C LEU A 8 22.66 26.35 -21.04
N LEU A 9 23.14 26.77 -19.87
CA LEU A 9 24.39 26.33 -19.26
C LEU A 9 24.16 25.75 -17.86
N GLY A 10 24.51 24.48 -17.70
CA GLY A 10 24.36 23.73 -16.46
C GLY A 10 25.69 23.55 -15.73
N GLY A 11 25.67 23.63 -14.39
CA GLY A 11 26.87 23.42 -13.57
C GLY A 11 27.92 24.53 -13.74
N THR A 12 27.48 25.78 -13.83
CA THR A 12 28.36 26.93 -14.04
C THR A 12 29.25 27.25 -12.85
N ALA A 13 30.56 27.36 -13.08
CA ALA A 13 31.50 27.96 -12.13
C ALA A 13 31.85 29.38 -12.59
N ARG A 14 31.65 30.36 -11.71
CA ARG A 14 31.99 31.78 -11.92
C ARG A 14 33.22 32.16 -11.07
N ASP A 15 33.93 33.21 -11.46
CA ASP A 15 35.03 33.78 -10.67
C ASP A 15 34.52 34.76 -9.58
N LEU A 16 35.45 35.37 -8.83
CA LEU A 16 35.16 36.37 -7.80
C LEU A 16 34.60 37.70 -8.36
N GLN A 17 34.54 37.84 -9.68
CA GLN A 17 34.08 39.02 -10.43
C GLN A 17 32.77 38.73 -11.19
N GLY A 18 32.20 37.52 -11.04
CA GLY A 18 30.96 37.07 -11.66
C GLY A 18 31.10 36.53 -13.09
N GLN A 19 32.30 36.52 -13.67
CA GLN A 19 32.52 36.01 -15.03
C GLN A 19 32.45 34.48 -15.05
N LEU A 20 31.90 33.91 -16.13
CA LEU A 20 31.81 32.47 -16.32
C LEU A 20 33.18 31.88 -16.68
N LEU A 21 33.67 30.94 -15.86
CA LEU A 21 34.93 30.22 -16.13
C LEU A 21 34.71 28.85 -16.78
N ARG A 22 33.64 28.15 -16.41
CA ARG A 22 33.35 26.77 -16.83
C ARG A 22 31.85 26.46 -16.70
N ALA A 23 31.34 25.60 -17.58
CA ALA A 23 30.08 24.87 -17.40
C ALA A 23 30.36 23.34 -17.45
N GLU A 24 29.42 22.53 -16.98
CA GLU A 24 29.48 21.05 -17.08
C GLU A 24 28.49 20.47 -18.10
N ALA A 25 27.38 21.15 -18.37
CA ALA A 25 26.34 20.69 -19.29
C ALA A 25 25.78 21.84 -20.15
N PHE A 26 25.20 21.48 -21.29
CA PHE A 26 24.50 22.40 -22.20
C PHE A 26 23.08 21.88 -22.45
N GLN A 27 22.09 22.78 -22.55
CA GLN A 27 20.71 22.46 -22.93
C GLN A 27 20.32 23.19 -24.22
N SER A 28 19.40 22.60 -24.98
CA SER A 28 18.71 23.26 -26.09
C SER A 28 17.27 22.75 -26.16
N THR A 29 16.32 23.67 -26.00
CA THR A 29 14.89 23.36 -25.96
C THR A 29 14.25 23.70 -27.30
N PHE A 30 13.65 22.70 -27.97
CA PHE A 30 12.88 22.90 -29.19
C PHE A 30 11.39 23.07 -28.81
N LEU A 31 10.90 24.30 -28.87
CA LEU A 31 9.48 24.60 -28.62
C LEU A 31 8.64 24.16 -29.82
N LEU A 32 7.54 23.46 -29.55
CA LEU A 32 6.57 22.97 -30.53
C LEU A 32 5.18 23.49 -30.17
N MET A 33 4.29 23.59 -31.16
CA MET A 33 2.86 23.81 -30.94
C MET A 33 2.25 22.61 -30.20
N SER A 34 1.22 22.86 -29.37
CA SER A 34 0.36 21.78 -28.87
C SER A 34 -0.45 21.13 -30.00
N PRO A 35 -0.99 19.90 -29.84
CA PRO A 35 -1.84 19.27 -30.85
C PRO A 35 -3.01 20.16 -31.29
N ARG A 36 -3.66 20.82 -30.32
CA ARG A 36 -4.73 21.79 -30.58
C ARG A 36 -4.25 23.01 -31.36
N GLN A 37 -3.13 23.62 -30.98
CA GLN A 37 -2.56 24.78 -31.70
C GLN A 37 -2.16 24.41 -33.13
N LEU A 38 -1.59 23.22 -33.34
CA LEU A 38 -1.23 22.72 -34.66
C LEU A 38 -2.48 22.44 -35.51
N TYR A 39 -3.53 21.88 -34.91
CA TYR A 39 -4.83 21.71 -35.55
C TYR A 39 -5.44 23.06 -35.96
N GLU A 40 -5.50 24.03 -35.03
CA GLU A 40 -6.05 25.37 -35.26
C GLU A 40 -5.23 26.16 -36.29
N HIS A 41 -3.89 26.04 -36.30
CA HIS A 41 -3.00 26.71 -37.26
C HIS A 41 -3.20 26.24 -38.70
N PHE A 42 -3.34 24.92 -38.92
CA PHE A 42 -3.62 24.35 -40.24
C PHE A 42 -5.13 24.16 -40.51
N ARG A 43 -6.01 24.85 -39.78
CA ARG A 43 -7.46 24.66 -39.92
C ARG A 43 -8.01 25.35 -41.17
N GLY A 44 -8.24 24.56 -42.23
CA GLY A 44 -8.74 25.06 -43.51
C GLY A 44 -7.65 25.55 -44.46
N ASP A 45 -6.38 25.23 -44.16
CA ASP A 45 -5.29 25.41 -45.10
C ASP A 45 -5.34 24.38 -46.24
N TYR A 46 -4.73 24.69 -47.39
CA TYR A 46 -4.77 23.80 -48.56
C TYR A 46 -4.04 22.47 -48.30
N GLN A 47 -3.06 22.43 -47.40
CA GLN A 47 -2.29 21.23 -47.06
C GLN A 47 -3.12 20.17 -46.31
N THR A 48 -4.19 20.59 -45.63
CA THR A 48 -5.05 19.73 -44.81
C THR A 48 -6.45 19.55 -45.39
N HIS A 49 -6.84 20.32 -46.41
CA HIS A 49 -8.19 20.30 -47.00
C HIS A 49 -8.64 18.92 -47.51
N ASP A 50 -7.73 18.16 -48.14
CA ASP A 50 -8.00 16.83 -48.70
C ASP A 50 -7.99 15.70 -47.65
N ILE A 51 -7.72 16.04 -46.38
CA ILE A 51 -7.57 15.09 -45.26
C ILE A 51 -8.66 15.42 -44.21
N GLY A 52 -9.16 14.40 -43.51
CA GLY A 52 -10.08 14.57 -42.37
C GLY A 52 -9.38 15.13 -41.13
N TRP A 53 -8.77 16.31 -41.24
CA TRP A 53 -7.87 16.91 -40.25
C TRP A 53 -8.51 17.11 -38.87
N SER A 54 -7.84 16.61 -37.84
CA SER A 54 -8.31 16.61 -36.45
C SER A 54 -7.17 16.80 -35.45
N GLU A 55 -7.50 17.15 -34.21
CA GLU A 55 -6.53 17.26 -33.11
C GLU A 55 -5.80 15.92 -32.85
N GLU A 56 -6.48 14.78 -33.08
CA GLU A 56 -5.86 13.45 -32.99
C GLU A 56 -4.79 13.25 -34.08
N GLN A 57 -5.05 13.67 -35.31
CA GLN A 57 -4.06 13.61 -36.40
C GLN A 57 -2.90 14.57 -36.15
N ALA A 58 -3.18 15.79 -35.68
CA ALA A 58 -2.16 16.75 -35.27
C ALA A 58 -1.28 16.18 -34.14
N SER A 59 -1.87 15.49 -33.16
CA SER A 59 -1.14 14.75 -32.13
C SER A 59 -0.26 13.66 -32.75
N MET A 60 -0.80 12.79 -33.61
CA MET A 60 -0.04 11.71 -34.26
C MET A 60 1.16 12.22 -35.08
N VAL A 61 1.02 13.36 -35.78
CA VAL A 61 2.13 14.00 -36.49
C VAL A 61 3.22 14.48 -35.53
N LEU A 62 2.84 15.16 -34.43
CA LEU A 62 3.79 15.58 -33.38
C LEU A 62 4.47 14.38 -32.72
N GLN A 63 3.73 13.30 -32.44
CA GLN A 63 4.29 12.09 -31.85
C GLN A 63 5.33 11.42 -32.77
N ALA A 64 5.01 11.30 -34.07
CA ALA A 64 5.93 10.74 -35.05
C ALA A 64 7.21 11.60 -35.20
N TRP A 65 7.06 12.92 -35.22
CA TRP A 65 8.18 13.86 -35.25
C TRP A 65 9.06 13.73 -34.00
N GLN A 66 8.47 13.76 -32.79
CA GLN A 66 9.22 13.67 -31.53
C GLN A 66 9.98 12.35 -31.40
N ARG A 67 9.32 11.20 -31.67
CA ARG A 67 9.98 9.89 -31.62
C ARG A 67 11.15 9.82 -32.60
N ARG A 68 11.02 10.37 -33.82
CA ARG A 68 12.14 10.38 -34.79
C ARG A 68 13.24 11.37 -34.43
N PHE A 69 12.90 12.53 -33.84
CA PHE A 69 13.86 13.49 -33.33
C PHE A 69 14.72 12.90 -32.20
N VAL A 70 14.10 12.23 -31.21
CA VAL A 70 14.83 11.60 -30.11
C VAL A 70 15.77 10.50 -30.61
N GLN A 71 15.33 9.65 -31.56
CA GLN A 71 16.21 8.67 -32.20
C GLN A 71 17.43 9.33 -32.84
N LEU A 72 17.22 10.30 -33.73
CA LEU A 72 18.30 10.98 -34.44
C LEU A 72 19.26 11.71 -33.50
N ALA A 73 18.76 12.37 -32.46
CA ALA A 73 19.59 13.05 -31.47
C ALA A 73 20.42 12.08 -30.61
N GLN A 74 19.90 10.87 -30.34
CA GLN A 74 20.64 9.80 -29.67
C GLN A 74 21.61 9.05 -30.60
N GLU A 75 21.42 9.10 -31.92
CA GLU A 75 22.26 8.48 -32.95
C GLU A 75 23.36 9.44 -33.48
N ALA A 76 23.24 10.75 -33.22
CA ALA A 76 24.08 11.80 -33.80
C ALA A 76 25.57 11.77 -33.38
N LEU A 77 25.92 11.11 -32.28
CA LEU A 77 27.30 10.95 -31.81
C LEU A 77 27.75 9.47 -31.88
N PRO A 78 28.94 9.19 -32.43
CA PRO A 78 29.51 7.84 -32.37
C PRO A 78 29.87 7.48 -30.93
N ALA A 79 29.73 6.21 -30.55
CA ALA A 79 29.95 5.71 -29.19
C ALA A 79 31.36 5.95 -28.61
N ASN A 80 32.34 6.34 -29.45
CA ASN A 80 33.70 6.68 -29.06
C ASN A 80 33.90 8.18 -28.77
N ALA A 81 32.85 9.01 -28.83
CA ALA A 81 32.93 10.43 -28.53
C ALA A 81 33.17 10.68 -27.02
N SER A 82 33.92 11.75 -26.71
CA SER A 82 34.10 12.23 -25.33
C SER A 82 32.90 13.00 -24.77
N GLN A 83 31.88 13.22 -25.59
CA GLN A 83 30.63 13.91 -25.27
C GLN A 83 29.47 12.94 -25.37
N GLN A 84 28.40 13.19 -24.62
CA GLN A 84 27.16 12.42 -24.67
C GLN A 84 26.00 13.37 -24.87
N ILE A 85 25.08 13.02 -25.78
CA ILE A 85 23.81 13.70 -25.95
C ILE A 85 22.71 12.83 -25.35
N HIS A 86 21.80 13.46 -24.61
CA HIS A 86 20.60 12.85 -24.07
C HIS A 86 19.42 13.67 -24.58
N ALA A 87 18.45 13.00 -25.22
CA ALA A 87 17.28 13.63 -25.81
C ALA A 87 16.00 13.07 -25.19
N PHE A 88 15.03 13.94 -24.98
CA PHE A 88 13.76 13.66 -24.31
C PHE A 88 12.67 14.57 -24.89
N SER A 89 11.42 14.17 -24.72
CA SER A 89 10.22 14.76 -25.31
C SER A 89 8.97 14.42 -24.47
N SER A 90 7.82 15.00 -24.78
CA SER A 90 6.56 14.61 -24.13
C SER A 90 6.20 13.15 -24.44
N THR A 91 6.31 12.71 -25.70
CA THR A 91 6.05 11.30 -26.05
C THR A 91 6.94 10.30 -25.34
N THR A 92 8.23 10.61 -25.11
CA THR A 92 9.07 9.71 -24.32
C THR A 92 8.64 9.60 -22.86
N LEU A 93 7.96 10.61 -22.30
CA LEU A 93 7.34 10.49 -20.98
C LEU A 93 6.09 9.59 -21.04
N ASP A 94 5.25 9.78 -22.06
CA ASP A 94 4.04 8.96 -22.28
C ASP A 94 4.39 7.49 -22.52
N ASP A 95 5.40 7.21 -23.36
CA ASP A 95 5.93 5.86 -23.65
C ASP A 95 6.49 5.19 -22.38
N ILE A 96 7.15 5.94 -21.49
CA ILE A 96 7.59 5.45 -20.17
C ILE A 96 6.39 5.14 -19.26
N LEU A 97 5.38 6.01 -19.21
CA LEU A 97 4.19 5.80 -18.39
C LEU A 97 3.35 4.61 -18.89
N GLN A 98 3.27 4.40 -20.21
CA GLN A 98 2.68 3.20 -20.79
C GLN A 98 3.47 1.95 -20.39
N ALA A 99 4.79 1.92 -20.61
CA ALA A 99 5.64 0.79 -20.24
C ALA A 99 5.62 0.49 -18.72
N PHE A 100 5.40 1.52 -17.88
CA PHE A 100 5.16 1.36 -16.45
C PHE A 100 3.78 0.80 -16.12
N SER A 101 2.76 1.02 -16.96
CA SER A 101 1.42 0.42 -16.79
C SER A 101 1.31 -1.04 -17.27
N GLU A 102 2.17 -1.45 -18.21
CA GLU A 102 2.10 -2.75 -18.87
C GLU A 102 2.36 -3.93 -17.91
N VAL A 103 1.53 -4.97 -18.04
CA VAL A 103 1.57 -6.13 -17.15
C VAL A 103 2.39 -7.25 -17.77
N SER A 104 3.49 -7.59 -17.11
CA SER A 104 4.28 -8.78 -17.42
C SER A 104 3.51 -10.04 -17.03
N ALA A 105 2.75 -10.60 -17.98
CA ALA A 105 1.96 -11.82 -17.80
C ALA A 105 2.82 -13.00 -17.28
N THR A 106 4.09 -13.07 -17.68
CA THR A 106 5.06 -14.06 -17.18
C THR A 106 5.32 -13.93 -15.68
N ARG A 107 5.46 -12.72 -15.13
CA ARG A 107 5.59 -12.49 -13.67
C ARG A 107 4.31 -12.83 -12.93
N VAL A 108 3.15 -12.47 -13.48
CA VAL A 108 1.84 -12.79 -12.88
C VAL A 108 1.64 -14.31 -12.81
N VAL A 109 1.71 -15.01 -13.94
CA VAL A 109 1.53 -16.47 -14.01
C VAL A 109 2.59 -17.19 -13.18
N GLY A 110 3.85 -16.75 -13.22
CA GLY A 110 4.93 -17.29 -12.38
C GLY A 110 4.63 -17.16 -10.89
N GLY A 111 4.09 -16.03 -10.44
CA GLY A 111 3.69 -15.81 -9.05
C GLY A 111 2.55 -16.69 -8.57
N TYR A 112 1.48 -16.80 -9.37
CA TYR A 112 0.36 -17.69 -9.05
C TYR A 112 0.79 -19.17 -9.03
N LEU A 113 1.67 -19.60 -9.95
CA LEU A 113 2.24 -20.95 -9.95
C LEU A 113 3.16 -21.20 -8.75
N LEU A 114 3.96 -20.21 -8.34
CA LEU A 114 4.84 -20.31 -7.17
C LEU A 114 4.04 -20.41 -5.86
N MET A 115 2.99 -19.60 -5.71
CA MET A 115 2.05 -19.68 -4.58
C MET A 115 1.32 -21.03 -4.54
N LEU A 116 0.87 -21.52 -5.70
CA LEU A 116 0.21 -22.81 -5.85
C LEU A 116 1.13 -23.98 -5.49
N ALA A 117 2.41 -23.92 -5.90
CA ALA A 117 3.42 -24.89 -5.52
C ALA A 117 3.66 -24.89 -4.00
N TYR A 118 3.83 -23.71 -3.39
CA TYR A 118 3.98 -23.55 -1.94
C TYR A 118 2.78 -24.12 -1.17
N ALA A 119 1.56 -23.72 -1.51
CA ALA A 119 0.34 -24.19 -0.86
C ALA A 119 0.08 -25.70 -1.07
N CYS A 120 0.54 -26.28 -2.18
CA CYS A 120 0.53 -27.72 -2.36
C CYS A 120 1.54 -28.42 -1.45
N ILE A 121 2.75 -27.87 -1.29
CA ILE A 121 3.84 -28.47 -0.50
C ILE A 121 3.56 -28.37 1.01
N THR A 122 3.08 -27.24 1.53
CA THR A 122 2.81 -27.09 2.98
C THR A 122 1.60 -27.89 3.46
N MET A 123 0.62 -28.14 2.57
CA MET A 123 -0.55 -28.95 2.86
C MET A 123 -0.38 -30.44 2.50
N LEU A 124 0.75 -30.83 1.91
CA LEU A 124 1.09 -32.24 1.64
C LEU A 124 1.42 -32.93 2.97
N ARG A 125 0.70 -34.01 3.28
CA ARG A 125 1.01 -34.88 4.44
C ARG A 125 1.51 -36.23 3.97
N TRP A 126 2.45 -36.81 4.73
CA TRP A 126 3.08 -38.10 4.41
C TRP A 126 2.06 -39.25 4.36
N ASP A 127 0.97 -39.14 5.12
CA ASP A 127 -0.22 -39.98 4.96
C ASP A 127 -1.02 -39.54 3.74
N CYS A 128 -0.83 -40.22 2.60
CA CYS A 128 -1.48 -39.89 1.32
C CYS A 128 -3.03 -39.84 1.36
N ALA A 129 -3.66 -40.47 2.37
CA ALA A 129 -5.11 -40.44 2.60
C ALA A 129 -5.59 -39.31 3.56
N GLN A 130 -4.67 -38.60 4.23
CA GLN A 130 -4.94 -37.42 5.07
C GLN A 130 -4.37 -36.11 4.51
N SER A 131 -3.63 -36.16 3.40
CA SER A 131 -3.07 -34.99 2.71
C SER A 131 -4.14 -33.98 2.26
N GLN A 132 -3.73 -32.71 2.13
CA GLN A 132 -4.58 -31.56 1.78
C GLN A 132 -4.05 -30.75 0.58
N GLY A 133 -3.15 -31.30 -0.23
CA GLY A 133 -2.56 -30.60 -1.38
C GLY A 133 -3.63 -30.12 -2.37
N ALA A 134 -4.68 -30.92 -2.61
CA ALA A 134 -5.82 -30.48 -3.43
C ALA A 134 -6.67 -29.36 -2.80
N VAL A 135 -6.67 -29.23 -1.46
CA VAL A 135 -7.34 -28.12 -0.74
C VAL A 135 -6.54 -26.84 -0.87
N GLY A 136 -5.21 -26.89 -0.72
CA GLY A 136 -4.32 -25.76 -0.95
C GLY A 136 -4.40 -25.26 -2.40
N LEU A 137 -4.36 -26.18 -3.37
CA LEU A 137 -4.57 -25.92 -4.79
C LEU A 137 -5.91 -25.22 -5.08
N ALA A 138 -7.02 -25.79 -4.59
CA ALA A 138 -8.35 -25.21 -4.79
C ALA A 138 -8.52 -23.85 -4.06
N GLY A 139 -7.87 -23.68 -2.91
CA GLY A 139 -7.84 -22.43 -2.17
C GLY A 139 -7.13 -21.31 -2.93
N VAL A 140 -5.89 -21.53 -3.38
CA VAL A 140 -5.13 -20.53 -4.17
C VAL A 140 -5.87 -20.16 -5.47
N LEU A 141 -6.50 -21.13 -6.13
CA LEU A 141 -7.32 -20.87 -7.32
C LEU A 141 -8.59 -20.06 -6.98
N LEU A 142 -9.21 -20.30 -5.82
CA LEU A 142 -10.36 -19.53 -5.35
C LEU A 142 -9.99 -18.07 -5.03
N VAL A 143 -8.82 -17.81 -4.44
CA VAL A 143 -8.31 -16.43 -4.23
C VAL A 143 -8.02 -15.77 -5.58
N ALA A 144 -7.40 -16.48 -6.53
CA ALA A 144 -7.16 -15.95 -7.88
C ALA A 144 -8.48 -15.52 -8.58
N LEU A 145 -9.52 -16.35 -8.47
CA LEU A 145 -10.86 -16.05 -8.97
C LEU A 145 -11.52 -14.88 -8.21
N ALA A 146 -11.34 -14.80 -6.89
CA ALA A 146 -11.86 -13.70 -6.08
C ALA A 146 -11.22 -12.36 -6.47
N VAL A 147 -9.88 -12.31 -6.63
CA VAL A 147 -9.13 -11.14 -7.12
C VAL A 147 -9.61 -10.73 -8.51
N ALA A 148 -9.73 -11.68 -9.45
CA ALA A 148 -10.24 -11.42 -10.79
C ALA A 148 -11.69 -10.87 -10.77
N SER A 149 -12.56 -11.41 -9.91
CA SER A 149 -13.94 -10.93 -9.75
C SER A 149 -14.03 -9.54 -9.14
N GLY A 150 -13.17 -9.22 -8.16
CA GLY A 150 -13.12 -7.91 -7.51
C GLY A 150 -12.62 -6.83 -8.46
N LEU A 151 -11.56 -7.10 -9.23
CA LEU A 151 -11.08 -6.19 -10.27
C LEU A 151 -12.10 -6.04 -11.40
N GLY A 152 -12.76 -7.13 -11.83
CA GLY A 152 -13.86 -7.08 -12.80
C GLY A 152 -15.04 -6.23 -12.33
N LEU A 153 -15.43 -6.34 -11.06
CA LEU A 153 -16.44 -5.48 -10.45
C LEU A 153 -16.01 -4.01 -10.40
N CYS A 154 -14.73 -3.73 -10.14
CA CYS A 154 -14.20 -2.37 -10.18
C CYS A 154 -14.27 -1.75 -11.59
N ALA A 155 -14.02 -2.55 -12.63
CA ALA A 155 -14.19 -2.14 -14.02
C ALA A 155 -15.66 -1.81 -14.35
N LEU A 156 -16.60 -2.65 -13.91
CA LEU A 156 -18.05 -2.42 -14.07
C LEU A 156 -18.55 -1.18 -13.32
N LEU A 157 -17.89 -0.81 -12.21
CA LEU A 157 -18.15 0.42 -11.44
C LEU A 157 -17.45 1.67 -12.04
N GLY A 158 -16.75 1.54 -13.16
CA GLY A 158 -16.06 2.66 -13.83
C GLY A 158 -14.80 3.16 -13.09
N ILE A 159 -14.25 2.38 -12.16
CA ILE A 159 -13.05 2.77 -11.41
C ILE A 159 -11.82 2.61 -12.33
N THR A 160 -11.12 3.71 -12.60
CA THR A 160 -9.96 3.70 -13.51
C THR A 160 -8.80 2.88 -12.97
N PHE A 161 -8.20 2.07 -13.85
CA PHE A 161 -7.00 1.30 -13.55
C PHE A 161 -5.74 2.16 -13.69
N ASN A 162 -4.72 1.82 -12.93
CA ASN A 162 -3.39 2.43 -12.96
C ASN A 162 -2.29 1.38 -12.75
N ALA A 163 -1.04 1.73 -13.04
CA ALA A 163 0.11 0.83 -12.93
C ALA A 163 0.23 0.11 -11.57
N ALA A 164 -0.04 0.78 -10.45
CA ALA A 164 0.02 0.14 -9.13
C ALA A 164 -1.10 -0.90 -8.94
N THR A 165 -2.32 -0.64 -9.46
CA THR A 165 -3.41 -1.62 -9.43
C THR A 165 -3.15 -2.83 -10.33
N THR A 166 -2.47 -2.65 -11.47
CA THR A 166 -2.22 -3.76 -12.40
C THR A 166 -0.99 -4.58 -12.04
N GLN A 167 0.03 -3.97 -11.42
CA GLN A 167 1.31 -4.63 -11.11
C GLN A 167 1.51 -5.01 -9.64
N VAL A 168 0.84 -4.38 -8.67
CA VAL A 168 1.03 -4.68 -7.23
C VAL A 168 -0.17 -5.37 -6.60
N LEU A 169 -1.38 -4.85 -6.83
CA LEU A 169 -2.59 -5.32 -6.13
C LEU A 169 -2.86 -6.82 -6.28
N PRO A 170 -2.66 -7.49 -7.45
CA PRO A 170 -2.91 -8.92 -7.57
C PRO A 170 -2.03 -9.78 -6.65
N PHE A 171 -0.75 -9.42 -6.49
CA PHE A 171 0.18 -10.14 -5.62
C PHE A 171 -0.08 -9.86 -4.14
N LEU A 172 -0.39 -8.61 -3.79
CA LEU A 172 -0.73 -8.21 -2.42
C LEU A 172 -2.03 -8.89 -1.94
N ALA A 173 -3.08 -8.85 -2.76
CA ALA A 173 -4.36 -9.49 -2.44
C ALA A 173 -4.28 -11.02 -2.44
N LEU A 174 -3.44 -11.62 -3.30
CA LEU A 174 -3.14 -13.06 -3.24
C LEU A 174 -2.47 -13.44 -1.91
N GLY A 175 -1.49 -12.66 -1.46
CA GLY A 175 -0.83 -12.89 -0.18
C GLY A 175 -1.80 -12.88 1.01
N ILE A 176 -2.59 -11.79 1.12
CA ILE A 176 -3.60 -11.59 2.16
C ILE A 176 -4.65 -12.73 2.14
N GLY A 177 -5.23 -13.01 0.96
CA GLY A 177 -6.33 -13.97 0.86
C GLY A 177 -5.96 -15.43 1.08
N VAL A 178 -4.67 -15.77 0.95
CA VAL A 178 -4.16 -17.13 1.17
C VAL A 178 -3.90 -17.42 2.67
N ASP A 179 -3.66 -16.41 3.52
CA ASP A 179 -3.49 -16.62 4.96
C ASP A 179 -4.78 -17.13 5.64
N ASP A 180 -5.93 -16.48 5.40
CA ASP A 180 -7.24 -16.93 5.91
C ASP A 180 -7.54 -18.40 5.52
N ILE A 181 -7.06 -18.84 4.34
CA ILE A 181 -7.16 -20.22 3.84
C ILE A 181 -6.24 -21.18 4.60
N PHE A 182 -4.98 -20.82 4.84
CA PHE A 182 -4.07 -21.61 5.67
C PHE A 182 -4.58 -21.75 7.10
N LEU A 183 -5.06 -20.66 7.69
CA LEU A 183 -5.69 -20.62 9.02
C LEU A 183 -6.89 -21.56 9.12
N LEU A 184 -7.84 -21.48 8.18
CA LEU A 184 -9.01 -22.35 8.13
C LEU A 184 -8.62 -23.82 7.91
N ALA A 185 -7.76 -24.12 6.93
CA ALA A 185 -7.36 -25.49 6.62
C ALA A 185 -6.59 -26.17 7.78
N HIS A 186 -5.72 -25.43 8.47
CA HIS A 186 -4.99 -25.93 9.64
C HIS A 186 -5.91 -26.17 10.83
N ALA A 187 -6.76 -25.19 11.16
CA ALA A 187 -7.76 -25.31 12.23
C ALA A 187 -8.69 -26.51 11.98
N PHE A 188 -9.07 -26.72 10.73
CA PHE A 188 -9.92 -27.84 10.33
C PHE A 188 -9.30 -29.20 10.68
N THR A 189 -7.98 -29.37 10.56
CA THR A 189 -7.31 -30.63 10.96
C THR A 189 -7.07 -30.80 12.45
N LYS A 190 -7.18 -29.72 13.24
CA LYS A 190 -7.14 -29.78 14.72
C LYS A 190 -8.51 -30.06 15.35
N ALA A 191 -9.57 -30.20 14.54
CA ALA A 191 -10.91 -30.54 15.04
C ALA A 191 -10.97 -31.99 15.58
N PRO A 192 -11.68 -32.25 16.70
CA PRO A 192 -11.66 -33.56 17.36
C PRO A 192 -12.31 -34.67 16.51
N PRO A 193 -11.73 -35.89 16.48
CA PRO A 193 -12.12 -36.96 15.56
C PRO A 193 -13.51 -37.55 15.79
N ASN A 194 -14.14 -37.27 16.95
CA ASN A 194 -15.41 -37.88 17.36
C ASN A 194 -16.65 -37.07 16.96
N THR A 195 -16.50 -35.89 16.34
CA THR A 195 -17.65 -35.08 15.86
C THR A 195 -18.19 -35.60 14.52
N PRO A 196 -19.51 -35.64 14.30
CA PRO A 196 -20.06 -36.07 13.02
C PRO A 196 -19.73 -35.07 11.89
N LEU A 197 -19.73 -35.57 10.64
CA LEU A 197 -19.20 -34.86 9.48
C LEU A 197 -19.73 -33.42 9.24
N PRO A 198 -21.05 -33.13 9.36
CA PRO A 198 -21.56 -31.77 9.15
C PRO A 198 -21.21 -30.83 10.32
N GLU A 199 -21.30 -31.30 11.57
CA GLU A 199 -21.00 -30.50 12.76
C GLU A 199 -19.53 -30.08 12.82
N ARG A 200 -18.61 -30.95 12.35
CA ARG A 200 -17.18 -30.61 12.30
C ARG A 200 -16.87 -29.37 11.47
N MET A 201 -17.65 -29.12 10.40
CA MET A 201 -17.50 -27.90 9.61
C MET A 201 -18.03 -26.67 10.37
N GLY A 202 -19.22 -26.79 10.98
CA GLY A 202 -19.79 -25.74 11.82
C GLY A 202 -18.87 -25.36 12.99
N GLU A 203 -18.24 -26.35 13.64
CA GLU A 203 -17.32 -26.13 14.75
C GLU A 203 -16.03 -25.43 14.32
N CYS A 204 -15.46 -25.81 13.17
CA CYS A 204 -14.28 -25.11 12.63
C CYS A 204 -14.60 -23.66 12.28
N LEU A 205 -15.75 -23.41 11.63
CA LEU A 205 -16.16 -22.05 11.25
C LEU A 205 -16.51 -21.22 12.49
N ARG A 206 -17.12 -21.81 13.52
CA ARG A 206 -17.39 -21.18 14.83
C ARG A 206 -16.10 -20.74 15.53
N ARG A 207 -15.04 -21.55 15.46
CA ARG A 207 -13.77 -21.28 16.15
C ARG A 207 -12.84 -20.32 15.39
N THR A 208 -12.82 -20.39 14.07
CA THR A 208 -11.84 -19.67 13.23
C THR A 208 -12.45 -18.59 12.36
N GLY A 209 -13.69 -18.76 11.89
CA GLY A 209 -14.37 -17.80 11.01
C GLY A 209 -14.65 -16.44 11.67
N THR A 210 -14.77 -16.40 13.01
CA THR A 210 -14.80 -15.16 13.79
C THR A 210 -13.50 -14.38 13.69
N SER A 211 -12.36 -15.07 13.59
CA SER A 211 -11.05 -14.45 13.42
C SER A 211 -10.83 -13.96 11.99
N VAL A 212 -11.24 -14.75 10.98
CA VAL A 212 -11.22 -14.39 9.55
C VAL A 212 -12.11 -13.17 9.27
N ALA A 213 -13.28 -13.10 9.90
CA ALA A 213 -14.14 -11.92 9.82
C ALA A 213 -13.48 -10.68 10.43
N LEU A 214 -12.80 -10.81 11.58
CA LEU A 214 -12.12 -9.70 12.23
C LEU A 214 -10.91 -9.19 11.41
N THR A 215 -10.10 -10.07 10.81
CA THR A 215 -9.00 -9.67 9.90
C THR A 215 -9.54 -9.02 8.63
N SER A 216 -10.45 -9.69 7.91
CA SER A 216 -11.01 -9.18 6.65
C SER A 216 -11.77 -7.86 6.80
N ILE A 217 -12.60 -7.68 7.84
CA ILE A 217 -13.31 -6.41 8.09
C ILE A 217 -12.31 -5.30 8.40
N ASN A 218 -11.26 -5.58 9.19
CA ASN A 218 -10.24 -4.59 9.53
C ASN A 218 -9.43 -4.17 8.30
N ASN A 219 -9.04 -5.11 7.43
CA ASN A 219 -8.39 -4.82 6.15
C ASN A 219 -9.27 -3.98 5.22
N MET A 220 -10.55 -4.33 5.09
CA MET A 220 -11.51 -3.56 4.31
C MET A 220 -11.64 -2.11 4.83
N VAL A 221 -11.71 -1.91 6.15
CA VAL A 221 -11.71 -0.59 6.79
C VAL A 221 -10.39 0.16 6.54
N ALA A 222 -9.23 -0.50 6.65
CA ALA A 222 -7.93 0.11 6.38
C ALA A 222 -7.81 0.64 4.94
N PHE A 223 -8.23 -0.16 3.95
CA PHE A 223 -8.24 0.27 2.55
C PHE A 223 -9.30 1.36 2.28
N PHE A 224 -10.50 1.30 2.88
CA PHE A 224 -11.45 2.42 2.77
C PHE A 224 -10.92 3.71 3.40
N MET A 225 -10.25 3.66 4.54
CA MET A 225 -9.64 4.84 5.18
C MET A 225 -8.52 5.45 4.32
N ALA A 226 -7.80 4.64 3.53
CA ALA A 226 -6.83 5.13 2.55
C ALA A 226 -7.46 5.88 1.35
N VAL A 227 -8.80 5.88 1.18
CA VAL A 227 -9.51 6.71 0.18
C VAL A 227 -9.55 8.20 0.58
N LEU A 228 -9.17 8.55 1.82
CA LEU A 228 -9.01 9.94 2.28
C LEU A 228 -7.75 10.64 1.74
N VAL A 229 -6.78 9.89 1.19
CA VAL A 229 -5.58 10.48 0.56
C VAL A 229 -6.01 11.25 -0.70
N PRO A 230 -5.68 12.54 -0.88
CA PRO A 230 -6.29 13.40 -1.90
C PRO A 230 -5.88 13.10 -3.36
N ILE A 231 -5.16 12.01 -3.64
CA ILE A 231 -4.60 11.71 -4.97
C ILE A 231 -5.47 10.69 -5.72
N PRO A 232 -6.09 11.04 -6.86
CA PRO A 232 -7.07 10.18 -7.55
C PRO A 232 -6.59 8.76 -7.85
N ALA A 233 -5.36 8.57 -8.34
CA ALA A 233 -4.82 7.24 -8.63
C ALA A 233 -4.72 6.35 -7.38
N LEU A 234 -4.43 6.94 -6.22
CA LEU A 234 -4.31 6.21 -4.95
C LEU A 234 -5.67 5.94 -4.31
N ARG A 235 -6.65 6.84 -4.51
CA ARG A 235 -8.06 6.60 -4.16
C ARG A 235 -8.66 5.48 -4.98
N ALA A 236 -8.33 5.39 -6.27
CA ALA A 236 -8.69 4.26 -7.12
C ALA A 236 -8.02 2.97 -6.62
N PHE A 237 -6.72 2.97 -6.34
CA PHE A 237 -5.99 1.81 -5.81
C PHE A 237 -6.59 1.30 -4.49
N SER A 238 -6.83 2.18 -3.52
CA SER A 238 -7.35 1.80 -2.21
C SER A 238 -8.82 1.34 -2.26
N LEU A 239 -9.66 1.96 -3.11
CA LEU A 239 -11.02 1.48 -3.36
C LEU A 239 -11.05 0.10 -4.04
N GLN A 240 -10.19 -0.13 -5.05
CA GLN A 240 -10.05 -1.45 -5.68
C GLN A 240 -9.57 -2.51 -4.67
N ALA A 241 -8.60 -2.16 -3.81
CA ALA A 241 -8.12 -3.06 -2.77
C ALA A 241 -9.20 -3.43 -1.75
N ALA A 242 -10.01 -2.45 -1.29
CA ALA A 242 -11.13 -2.70 -0.40
C ALA A 242 -12.19 -3.65 -1.02
N ILE A 243 -12.53 -3.44 -2.29
CA ILE A 243 -13.46 -4.30 -3.04
C ILE A 243 -12.90 -5.71 -3.22
N VAL A 244 -11.62 -5.84 -3.62
CA VAL A 244 -10.95 -7.15 -3.79
C VAL A 244 -10.87 -7.92 -2.47
N VAL A 245 -10.54 -7.27 -1.36
CA VAL A 245 -10.55 -7.90 -0.02
C VAL A 245 -11.97 -8.34 0.37
N GLY A 246 -13.00 -7.53 0.11
CA GLY A 246 -14.40 -7.90 0.33
C GLY A 246 -14.85 -9.11 -0.50
N CYS A 247 -14.44 -9.18 -1.77
CA CYS A 247 -14.68 -10.35 -2.63
C CYS A 247 -13.94 -11.60 -2.13
N ASN A 248 -12.70 -11.45 -1.67
CA ASN A 248 -11.94 -12.56 -1.06
C ASN A 248 -12.61 -13.07 0.21
N PHE A 249 -12.98 -12.18 1.14
CA PHE A 249 -13.69 -12.53 2.36
C PHE A 249 -14.97 -13.34 2.08
N ALA A 250 -15.78 -12.90 1.11
CA ALA A 250 -16.97 -13.63 0.69
C ALA A 250 -16.64 -15.02 0.11
N ALA A 251 -15.60 -15.14 -0.73
CA ALA A 251 -15.17 -16.41 -1.28
C ALA A 251 -14.65 -17.38 -0.20
N VAL A 252 -13.82 -16.89 0.72
CA VAL A 252 -13.21 -17.69 1.79
C VAL A 252 -14.21 -18.09 2.89
N MET A 253 -15.22 -17.26 3.18
CA MET A 253 -16.26 -17.62 4.17
C MET A 253 -17.42 -18.45 3.61
N LEU A 254 -17.73 -18.36 2.31
CA LEU A 254 -18.88 -19.06 1.71
C LEU A 254 -18.47 -20.29 0.89
N VAL A 255 -17.44 -20.18 0.04
CA VAL A 255 -17.08 -21.23 -0.94
C VAL A 255 -16.02 -22.19 -0.38
N PHE A 256 -14.99 -21.68 0.32
CA PHE A 256 -13.92 -22.53 0.84
C PHE A 256 -14.40 -23.59 1.87
N PRO A 257 -15.37 -23.34 2.77
CA PRO A 257 -15.96 -24.37 3.63
C PRO A 257 -16.63 -25.51 2.85
N ALA A 258 -17.17 -25.24 1.66
CA ALA A 258 -17.71 -26.28 0.79
C ALA A 258 -16.59 -27.15 0.19
N VAL A 259 -15.46 -26.55 -0.20
CA VAL A 259 -14.25 -27.28 -0.65
C VAL A 259 -13.73 -28.21 0.45
N LEU A 260 -13.60 -27.70 1.69
CA LEU A 260 -13.21 -28.50 2.86
C LEU A 260 -14.23 -29.62 3.16
N SER A 261 -15.53 -29.38 2.97
CA SER A 261 -16.58 -30.40 3.14
C SER A 261 -16.52 -31.51 2.09
N LEU A 262 -16.08 -31.21 0.86
CA LEU A 262 -15.84 -32.21 -0.19
C LEU A 262 -14.57 -33.04 0.09
N ASP A 263 -13.49 -32.40 0.54
CA ASP A 263 -12.26 -33.07 0.99
C ASP A 263 -12.53 -34.02 2.18
N LEU A 264 -13.33 -33.62 3.17
CA LEU A 264 -13.82 -34.49 4.24
C LEU A 264 -14.43 -35.79 3.70
N ARG A 265 -15.35 -35.68 2.74
CA ARG A 265 -16.04 -36.83 2.12
C ARG A 265 -15.06 -37.73 1.37
N ARG A 266 -14.00 -37.17 0.79
CA ARG A 266 -12.90 -37.90 0.13
C ARG A 266 -12.02 -38.65 1.14
N ARG A 267 -11.61 -38.02 2.25
CA ARG A 267 -10.81 -38.65 3.31
C ARG A 267 -11.55 -39.75 4.05
N HIS A 268 -12.85 -39.55 4.33
CA HIS A 268 -13.71 -40.62 4.89
C HIS A 268 -13.81 -41.83 3.93
N ARG A 269 -13.62 -41.63 2.63
CA ARG A 269 -13.58 -42.69 1.60
C ARG A 269 -12.16 -43.20 1.28
N GLN A 270 -11.14 -42.78 2.03
CA GLN A 270 -9.73 -43.23 1.93
C GLN A 270 -9.15 -43.18 0.49
N ARG A 271 -9.54 -42.16 -0.28
CA ARG A 271 -9.05 -41.93 -1.65
C ARG A 271 -7.84 -41.02 -1.69
N LEU A 272 -7.05 -41.13 -2.76
CA LEU A 272 -5.84 -40.34 -2.98
C LEU A 272 -6.14 -38.85 -3.23
N ASP A 273 -5.14 -38.01 -2.91
CA ASP A 273 -5.27 -36.55 -2.94
C ASP A 273 -5.33 -35.99 -4.37
N VAL A 274 -4.48 -36.51 -5.26
CA VAL A 274 -4.52 -36.26 -6.71
C VAL A 274 -5.02 -37.54 -7.38
N LEU A 275 -5.92 -37.39 -8.38
CA LEU A 275 -6.70 -38.49 -8.99
C LEU A 275 -7.67 -39.18 -8.01
N CYS A 276 -8.69 -38.44 -7.55
CA CYS A 276 -9.76 -38.83 -6.60
C CYS A 276 -10.63 -40.08 -6.96
N CYS A 277 -10.26 -40.83 -8.00
CA CYS A 277 -10.87 -42.10 -8.39
C CYS A 277 -10.18 -43.32 -7.75
N PHE A 278 -8.89 -43.21 -7.40
CA PHE A 278 -8.11 -44.32 -6.85
C PHE A 278 -8.10 -44.33 -5.31
N SER A 279 -8.18 -45.53 -4.72
CA SER A 279 -8.03 -45.79 -3.29
C SER A 279 -6.55 -45.79 -2.88
N SER A 280 -6.26 -45.45 -1.63
CA SER A 280 -4.89 -45.55 -1.10
C SER A 280 -4.41 -47.01 -1.01
N PRO A 281 -3.24 -47.39 -1.56
CA PRO A 281 -2.72 -48.75 -1.46
C PRO A 281 -2.35 -49.16 -0.02
N CYS A 282 -2.26 -48.20 0.91
CA CYS A 282 -2.04 -48.46 2.33
C CYS A 282 -3.34 -48.72 3.12
N SER A 283 -4.52 -48.72 2.49
CA SER A 283 -5.77 -49.01 3.20
C SER A 283 -5.95 -50.51 3.45
N ALA A 284 -5.63 -50.96 4.66
CA ALA A 284 -6.10 -52.25 5.16
C ALA A 284 -7.64 -52.20 5.30
N GLN A 285 -8.36 -52.70 4.29
CA GLN A 285 -9.81 -52.79 4.34
C GLN A 285 -10.24 -53.84 5.37
N VAL A 286 -10.58 -53.38 6.58
CA VAL A 286 -11.48 -54.14 7.47
C VAL A 286 -12.87 -54.08 6.83
N ILE A 287 -13.17 -55.04 5.95
CA ILE A 287 -14.51 -55.23 5.43
C ILE A 287 -15.36 -55.77 6.59
N GLN A 288 -16.11 -54.88 7.23
CA GLN A 288 -17.05 -55.24 8.28
C GLN A 288 -18.29 -55.90 7.65
N MET A 289 -18.13 -57.17 7.25
CA MET A 289 -19.26 -57.98 6.78
C MET A 289 -20.22 -58.19 7.96
N LEU A 290 -21.43 -57.64 7.82
CA LEU A 290 -22.54 -57.99 8.69
C LEU A 290 -22.84 -59.49 8.48
N PRO A 291 -22.88 -60.33 9.53
CA PRO A 291 -23.20 -61.74 9.37
C PRO A 291 -24.62 -61.89 8.83
N GLN A 292 -24.76 -62.46 7.65
CA GLN A 292 -26.06 -62.81 7.09
C GLN A 292 -26.43 -64.22 7.58
N GLU A 293 -27.49 -64.30 8.38
CA GLU A 293 -28.02 -65.54 8.98
C GLU A 293 -28.26 -66.65 7.94
N LEU A 294 -27.36 -67.65 7.89
CA LEU A 294 -27.67 -68.95 7.28
C LEU A 294 -26.72 -70.09 7.71
N GLY A 295 -27.29 -71.14 8.31
CA GLY A 295 -26.95 -72.54 8.03
C GLY A 295 -25.57 -73.09 8.38
N ASP A 296 -25.48 -73.70 9.56
CA ASP A 296 -24.82 -75.00 9.83
C ASP A 296 -23.29 -75.18 9.66
N ARG A 297 -22.68 -75.61 10.79
CA ARG A 297 -21.48 -76.46 10.97
C ARG A 297 -20.08 -75.82 11.06
N ALA A 298 -19.27 -76.51 11.89
CA ALA A 298 -17.91 -76.20 12.36
C ALA A 298 -16.84 -76.24 11.23
N VAL A 299 -15.57 -75.82 11.38
CA VAL A 299 -14.62 -76.05 12.50
C VAL A 299 -13.74 -74.79 12.83
N PRO A 300 -12.54 -74.81 13.47
CA PRO A 300 -12.33 -74.11 14.74
C PRO A 300 -11.43 -72.85 14.71
N VAL A 301 -11.32 -72.19 15.87
CA VAL A 301 -10.55 -70.97 16.14
C VAL A 301 -9.07 -71.24 16.47
N GLY A 302 -8.16 -70.43 15.91
CA GLY A 302 -6.80 -70.26 16.43
C GLY A 302 -6.74 -69.14 17.48
N ILE A 303 -6.27 -69.44 18.69
CA ILE A 303 -6.32 -68.52 19.84
C ILE A 303 -5.07 -67.65 19.93
N ALA A 304 -5.26 -66.34 20.09
CA ALA A 304 -4.26 -65.41 20.62
C ALA A 304 -4.83 -64.74 21.88
N HIS A 305 -4.19 -64.95 23.03
CA HIS A 305 -4.64 -64.35 24.29
C HIS A 305 -4.40 -62.84 24.30
N LEU A 306 -5.45 -62.07 24.60
CA LEU A 306 -5.37 -60.63 24.84
C LEU A 306 -6.18 -60.28 26.09
N THR A 307 -5.50 -59.88 27.16
CA THR A 307 -6.11 -59.56 28.46
C THR A 307 -6.89 -58.25 28.39
N ALA A 308 -8.22 -58.34 28.33
CA ALA A 308 -9.12 -57.19 28.39
C ALA A 308 -9.57 -56.90 29.83
N THR A 309 -9.33 -55.68 30.31
CA THR A 309 -9.88 -55.19 31.58
C THR A 309 -11.36 -54.84 31.40
N VAL A 310 -12.27 -55.61 32.02
CA VAL A 310 -13.71 -55.36 31.92
C VAL A 310 -14.10 -54.17 32.81
N GLN A 311 -14.55 -53.09 32.19
CA GLN A 311 -15.30 -52.01 32.87
C GLN A 311 -16.80 -52.29 32.70
N ALA A 312 -17.54 -52.33 33.81
CA ALA A 312 -19.00 -52.39 33.79
C ALA A 312 -19.58 -50.98 33.64
N PHE A 313 -20.56 -50.81 32.76
CA PHE A 313 -21.30 -49.56 32.58
C PHE A 313 -22.69 -49.69 33.21
N THR A 314 -23.05 -48.75 34.08
CA THR A 314 -24.41 -48.56 34.56
C THR A 314 -25.04 -47.36 33.86
N HIS A 315 -26.28 -47.52 33.39
CA HIS A 315 -27.05 -46.46 32.76
C HIS A 315 -28.38 -46.31 33.51
N CYS A 316 -28.73 -45.08 33.88
CA CYS A 316 -30.00 -44.76 34.52
C CYS A 316 -30.84 -43.90 33.57
N GLU A 317 -32.03 -44.37 33.22
CA GLU A 317 -32.95 -43.65 32.35
C GLU A 317 -33.95 -42.83 33.17
N ALA A 318 -34.15 -41.56 32.80
CA ALA A 318 -34.70 -40.53 33.69
C ALA A 318 -36.22 -40.59 33.97
N SER A 319 -36.88 -41.75 33.76
CA SER A 319 -38.33 -41.89 33.92
C SER A 319 -38.83 -43.22 34.53
N SER A 320 -37.94 -44.16 34.90
CA SER A 320 -38.36 -45.42 35.56
C SER A 320 -37.37 -45.91 36.62
N GLN A 321 -37.88 -46.44 37.74
CA GLN A 321 -37.08 -46.86 38.91
C GLN A 321 -36.50 -48.28 38.79
N HIS A 322 -35.84 -48.60 37.67
CA HIS A 322 -35.18 -49.89 37.48
C HIS A 322 -33.72 -49.71 37.04
N VAL A 323 -32.82 -50.38 37.76
CA VAL A 323 -31.39 -50.47 37.44
C VAL A 323 -31.12 -51.89 36.98
N VAL A 324 -30.59 -52.05 35.76
CA VAL A 324 -30.25 -53.36 35.19
C VAL A 324 -28.74 -53.47 35.05
N THR A 325 -28.15 -54.51 35.62
CA THR A 325 -26.72 -54.82 35.50
C THR A 325 -26.57 -56.15 34.79
N ILE A 326 -25.96 -56.14 33.59
CA ILE A 326 -25.79 -57.34 32.77
C ILE A 326 -24.40 -57.92 33.01
N LEU A 327 -24.32 -59.18 33.45
CA LEU A 327 -23.08 -59.97 33.50
C LEU A 327 -23.08 -61.04 32.41
N PRO A 328 -21.96 -61.29 31.72
CA PRO A 328 -21.80 -62.43 30.82
C PRO A 328 -21.59 -63.75 31.61
N PRO A 329 -21.97 -64.91 31.06
CA PRO A 329 -21.90 -66.20 31.74
C PRO A 329 -20.46 -66.76 31.81
N GLN A 330 -20.22 -67.61 32.81
CA GLN A 330 -18.98 -68.38 32.97
C GLN A 330 -19.09 -69.79 32.36
N ALA A 331 -17.96 -70.37 31.95
CA ALA A 331 -17.85 -71.78 31.54
C ALA A 331 -16.58 -72.41 32.14
N HIS A 332 -16.65 -73.69 32.51
CA HIS A 332 -15.58 -74.41 33.22
C HIS A 332 -14.62 -75.16 32.28
N LEU A 333 -13.41 -75.46 32.79
CA LEU A 333 -12.32 -76.14 32.08
C LEU A 333 -12.12 -77.58 32.59
N LEU A 334 -11.93 -78.54 31.66
CA LEU A 334 -11.35 -79.87 31.89
C LEU A 334 -10.48 -80.30 30.69
N SER A 335 -9.65 -81.34 30.85
CA SER A 335 -8.44 -81.62 30.05
C SER A 335 -8.60 -82.68 28.93
N PRO A 336 -7.68 -82.72 27.93
CA PRO A 336 -7.80 -83.53 26.70
C PRO A 336 -6.93 -84.81 26.66
N THR A 337 -7.13 -85.66 25.63
CA THR A 337 -6.21 -86.76 25.22
C THR A 337 -6.15 -86.97 23.69
N SER A 338 -4.92 -86.98 23.16
CA SER A 338 -4.35 -87.65 21.95
C SER A 338 -5.18 -88.08 20.70
N ASP A 339 -4.78 -87.54 19.53
CA ASP A 339 -4.31 -88.23 18.29
C ASP A 339 -5.23 -89.15 17.42
N PRO A 340 -4.90 -89.49 16.15
CA PRO A 340 -4.31 -88.68 15.04
C PRO A 340 -4.82 -89.04 13.57
N LEU A 341 -4.15 -88.49 12.53
CA LEU A 341 -4.14 -88.86 11.08
C LEU A 341 -5.37 -88.55 10.17
N GLY A 342 -5.18 -88.37 8.84
CA GLY A 342 -6.35 -88.40 7.92
C GLY A 342 -6.35 -88.18 6.38
N SER A 343 -5.29 -87.78 5.65
CA SER A 343 -5.20 -87.78 4.15
C SER A 343 -6.16 -86.88 3.28
N GLU A 344 -5.95 -86.85 1.96
CA GLU A 344 -6.44 -85.86 0.96
C GLU A 344 -7.45 -86.41 -0.08
N LEU A 345 -8.14 -85.54 -0.84
CA LEU A 345 -8.43 -85.75 -2.27
C LEU A 345 -8.81 -84.46 -3.05
N TYR A 346 -8.63 -84.47 -4.37
CA TYR A 346 -8.97 -83.43 -5.37
C TYR A 346 -10.07 -83.96 -6.33
N SER A 347 -10.71 -83.28 -7.31
CA SER A 347 -10.63 -81.95 -7.98
C SER A 347 -11.91 -81.78 -8.87
N PRO A 348 -12.08 -80.84 -9.83
CA PRO A 348 -11.53 -79.47 -10.03
C PRO A 348 -12.60 -78.40 -10.47
N GLY A 349 -12.19 -77.11 -10.48
CA GLY A 349 -12.70 -76.09 -11.42
C GLY A 349 -13.76 -75.10 -10.90
N GLY A 350 -13.68 -73.79 -11.21
CA GLY A 350 -12.59 -73.06 -11.87
C GLY A 350 -12.91 -71.58 -12.13
N SER A 351 -12.00 -70.67 -11.75
CA SER A 351 -12.07 -69.23 -12.10
C SER A 351 -10.68 -68.60 -12.01
N THR A 352 -10.28 -67.81 -13.01
CA THR A 352 -8.90 -67.30 -13.15
C THR A 352 -8.70 -65.96 -12.45
N ARG A 353 -8.58 -65.96 -11.10
CA ARG A 353 -8.24 -64.75 -10.33
C ARG A 353 -7.10 -64.88 -9.30
N ASP A 354 -6.63 -66.08 -8.97
CA ASP A 354 -5.67 -66.29 -7.86
C ASP A 354 -4.18 -66.39 -8.26
N LEU A 355 -3.86 -66.34 -9.55
CA LEU A 355 -2.48 -66.46 -10.09
C LEU A 355 -1.59 -65.21 -9.89
N LEU A 356 -1.79 -64.46 -8.80
CA LEU A 356 -0.87 -63.44 -8.28
C LEU A 356 -0.68 -63.51 -6.74
N GLY A 357 -1.22 -64.54 -6.08
CA GLY A 357 -1.19 -64.65 -4.61
C GLY A 357 -0.07 -65.48 -4.00
N GLN A 358 0.75 -66.18 -4.79
CA GLN A 358 1.55 -67.33 -4.31
C GLN A 358 3.03 -67.33 -4.71
N GLU A 359 3.71 -66.17 -4.68
CA GLU A 359 5.18 -66.13 -4.70
C GLU A 359 5.78 -65.03 -3.80
N GLU A 360 5.55 -65.11 -2.48
CA GLU A 360 6.42 -64.39 -1.53
C GLU A 360 6.68 -65.21 -0.25
N GLY A 361 7.51 -66.25 -0.40
CA GLY A 361 8.04 -67.01 0.74
C GLY A 361 8.97 -66.15 1.60
N THR A 362 8.72 -66.14 2.92
CA THR A 362 9.67 -65.72 3.97
C THR A 362 10.41 -64.39 3.74
N ARG A 363 9.67 -63.30 3.55
CA ARG A 363 10.18 -61.95 3.83
C ARG A 363 9.60 -61.45 5.16
N PRO A 364 10.40 -60.87 6.07
CA PRO A 364 9.88 -60.33 7.32
C PRO A 364 8.96 -59.15 7.00
N LYS A 365 7.82 -59.06 7.70
CA LYS A 365 6.87 -57.95 7.54
C LYS A 365 7.61 -56.61 7.65
N ALA A 366 7.73 -55.90 6.54
CA ALA A 366 8.27 -54.55 6.50
C ALA A 366 7.27 -53.59 7.15
N SER A 367 7.27 -53.54 8.48
CA SER A 367 6.70 -52.40 9.19
C SER A 367 7.40 -51.15 8.66
N CYS A 368 6.62 -50.18 8.17
CA CYS A 368 7.17 -48.93 7.68
C CYS A 368 7.82 -48.19 8.85
N ARG A 369 9.13 -48.37 9.04
CA ARG A 369 9.91 -47.71 10.09
C ARG A 369 9.70 -46.21 9.95
N SER A 370 9.01 -45.61 10.90
CA SER A 370 8.85 -44.16 10.99
C SER A 370 10.25 -43.53 11.11
N LEU A 371 10.73 -42.91 10.03
CA LEU A 371 11.96 -42.14 10.03
C LEU A 371 11.89 -41.08 11.14
N LEU A 372 12.98 -40.89 11.90
CA LEU A 372 12.97 -40.07 13.12
C LEU A 372 12.53 -38.61 12.88
N CYS A 373 12.63 -38.11 11.64
CA CYS A 373 12.13 -36.80 11.23
C CYS A 373 10.60 -36.63 11.37
N ALA A 374 9.81 -37.71 11.44
CA ALA A 374 8.34 -37.67 11.46
C ALA A 374 7.71 -36.93 12.67
N HIS A 375 8.50 -36.55 13.68
CA HIS A 375 8.03 -35.81 14.85
C HIS A 375 8.19 -34.27 14.74
N TRP A 376 8.89 -33.77 13.71
CA TRP A 376 9.20 -32.34 13.56
C TRP A 376 8.03 -31.58 12.90
N THR A 377 7.03 -31.19 13.70
CA THR A 377 5.99 -30.24 13.28
C THR A 377 6.25 -28.86 13.88
N LEU A 378 5.84 -27.80 13.18
CA LEU A 378 6.07 -26.43 13.65
C LEU A 378 5.36 -26.12 14.99
N ALA A 379 4.22 -26.74 15.24
CA ALA A 379 3.52 -26.68 16.53
C ALA A 379 4.29 -27.40 17.67
N HIS A 380 5.01 -28.49 17.37
CA HIS A 380 5.88 -29.16 18.34
C HIS A 380 7.07 -28.26 18.71
N PHE A 381 7.72 -27.63 17.72
CA PHE A 381 8.76 -26.62 17.96
C PHE A 381 8.24 -25.46 18.83
N ALA A 382 7.07 -24.92 18.48
CA ALA A 382 6.43 -23.83 19.21
C ALA A 382 6.18 -24.20 20.69
N ARG A 383 5.67 -25.41 20.95
CA ARG A 383 5.34 -25.91 22.29
C ARG A 383 6.57 -26.24 23.14
N TYR A 384 7.58 -26.90 22.59
CA TYR A 384 8.67 -27.50 23.37
C TYR A 384 9.97 -26.71 23.39
N GLN A 385 10.22 -25.80 22.43
CA GLN A 385 11.42 -24.96 22.41
C GLN A 385 11.09 -23.48 22.49
N PHE A 386 10.16 -22.97 21.68
CA PHE A 386 9.92 -21.53 21.56
C PHE A 386 9.18 -20.94 22.76
N ALA A 387 7.99 -21.44 23.11
CA ALA A 387 7.18 -20.93 24.22
C ALA A 387 7.87 -21.06 25.60
N PRO A 388 8.56 -22.17 25.94
CA PRO A 388 9.27 -22.29 27.22
C PRO A 388 10.48 -21.37 27.36
N LEU A 389 11.08 -20.93 26.24
CA LEU A 389 12.14 -19.93 26.22
C LEU A 389 11.56 -18.52 26.36
N LEU A 390 10.61 -18.14 25.50
CA LEU A 390 10.00 -16.81 25.44
C LEU A 390 9.34 -16.38 26.76
N LEU A 391 8.80 -17.33 27.52
CA LEU A 391 8.06 -17.05 28.75
C LEU A 391 8.93 -17.04 30.03
N GLN A 392 10.25 -17.23 29.93
CA GLN A 392 11.16 -17.03 31.08
C GLN A 392 11.27 -15.54 31.41
N THR A 393 11.29 -15.18 32.70
CA THR A 393 11.34 -13.78 33.17
C THR A 393 12.50 -12.98 32.55
N GLN A 394 13.67 -13.61 32.39
CA GLN A 394 14.85 -12.98 31.76
C GLN A 394 14.64 -12.77 30.25
N ALA A 395 14.08 -13.76 29.55
CA ALA A 395 13.78 -13.65 28.12
C ALA A 395 12.74 -12.54 27.85
N LYS A 396 11.69 -12.44 28.68
CA LYS A 396 10.71 -11.34 28.59
C LYS A 396 11.36 -9.96 28.74
N ALA A 397 12.27 -9.81 29.70
CA ALA A 397 12.99 -8.55 29.91
C ALA A 397 13.88 -8.19 28.70
N LEU A 398 14.59 -9.18 28.14
CA LEU A 398 15.40 -9.00 26.92
C LEU A 398 14.55 -8.66 25.68
N VAL A 399 13.38 -9.29 25.51
CA VAL A 399 12.44 -8.98 24.42
C VAL A 399 11.90 -7.56 24.55
N LEU A 400 11.45 -7.15 25.74
CA LEU A 400 10.96 -5.78 25.96
C LEU A 400 12.07 -4.73 25.78
N LEU A 401 13.32 -5.03 26.19
CA LEU A 401 14.47 -4.17 25.95
C LEU A 401 14.80 -4.06 24.45
N PHE A 402 14.74 -5.17 23.70
CA PHE A 402 14.98 -5.21 22.26
C PHE A 402 13.95 -4.36 21.50
N PHE A 403 12.65 -4.55 21.73
CA PHE A 403 11.62 -3.73 21.08
C PHE A 403 11.65 -2.28 21.56
N GLY A 404 11.97 -2.00 22.83
CA GLY A 404 12.19 -0.62 23.30
C GLY A 404 13.34 0.08 22.58
N ALA A 405 14.44 -0.64 22.30
CA ALA A 405 15.56 -0.13 21.52
C ALA A 405 15.21 0.02 20.02
N LEU A 406 14.45 -0.91 19.45
CA LEU A 406 13.99 -0.87 18.06
C LEU A 406 13.04 0.30 17.80
N LEU A 407 12.08 0.54 18.71
CA LEU A 407 11.20 1.70 18.69
C LEU A 407 11.99 3.01 18.87
N GLY A 408 12.95 3.06 19.80
CA GLY A 408 13.81 4.24 20.02
C GLY A 408 14.67 4.58 18.80
N LEU A 409 15.27 3.57 18.17
CA LEU A 409 16.02 3.72 16.91
C LEU A 409 15.09 4.15 15.78
N SER A 410 13.88 3.59 15.70
CA SER A 410 12.89 3.96 14.67
C SER A 410 12.35 5.38 14.83
N LEU A 411 12.19 5.87 16.06
CA LEU A 411 11.86 7.28 16.32
C LEU A 411 12.96 8.22 15.83
N TYR A 412 14.24 7.83 15.92
CA TYR A 412 15.33 8.55 15.27
C TYR A 412 15.24 8.46 13.73
N GLY A 413 15.02 7.25 13.18
CA GLY A 413 14.82 7.05 11.74
C GLY A 413 13.67 7.87 11.15
N ALA A 414 12.59 8.05 11.90
CA ALA A 414 11.44 8.88 11.54
C ALA A 414 11.82 10.37 11.32
N THR A 415 12.86 10.87 12.00
CA THR A 415 13.40 12.23 11.77
C THR A 415 14.23 12.35 10.50
N LEU A 416 14.72 11.23 9.95
CA LEU A 416 15.51 11.19 8.72
C LEU A 416 14.63 11.09 7.45
N VAL A 417 13.33 10.85 7.60
CA VAL A 417 12.38 10.74 6.48
C VAL A 417 12.21 12.10 5.78
N GLN A 418 12.72 12.19 4.55
CA GLN A 418 12.56 13.32 3.65
C GLN A 418 11.30 13.14 2.78
N ASP A 419 10.58 14.22 2.46
CA ASP A 419 9.41 14.16 1.59
C ASP A 419 9.80 14.16 0.10
N GLY A 420 8.96 13.59 -0.76
CA GLY A 420 9.07 13.67 -2.21
C GLY A 420 9.04 12.33 -2.95
N LEU A 421 9.03 12.43 -4.28
CA LEU A 421 9.32 11.36 -5.22
C LEU A 421 9.91 12.04 -6.47
N ALA A 422 11.10 11.62 -6.91
CA ALA A 422 11.70 12.17 -8.13
C ALA A 422 11.27 11.32 -9.34
N LEU A 423 11.12 11.93 -10.52
CA LEU A 423 10.79 11.18 -11.73
C LEU A 423 11.89 10.15 -12.08
N THR A 424 13.15 10.44 -11.74
CA THR A 424 14.27 9.48 -11.81
C THR A 424 14.13 8.27 -10.88
N ASP A 425 13.32 8.33 -9.83
CA ASP A 425 13.01 7.15 -9.00
C ASP A 425 12.02 6.21 -9.71
N VAL A 426 11.27 6.71 -10.71
CA VAL A 426 10.28 5.96 -11.51
C VAL A 426 10.92 5.30 -12.75
N VAL A 427 11.79 6.02 -13.47
CA VAL A 427 12.39 5.51 -14.72
C VAL A 427 13.49 4.46 -14.44
N PRO A 428 13.49 3.29 -15.11
CA PRO A 428 14.51 2.25 -14.93
C PRO A 428 15.94 2.74 -15.10
N ARG A 429 16.84 2.31 -14.20
CA ARG A 429 18.26 2.65 -14.26
C ARG A 429 18.94 2.03 -15.49
N GLY A 430 19.97 2.70 -15.99
CA GLY A 430 20.71 2.29 -17.19
C GLY A 430 20.03 2.64 -18.52
N THR A 431 18.83 3.23 -18.49
CA THR A 431 18.17 3.81 -19.67
C THR A 431 18.74 5.19 -20.00
N LYS A 432 18.66 5.61 -21.27
CA LYS A 432 19.10 6.95 -21.71
C LYS A 432 18.19 8.05 -21.16
N GLU A 433 16.94 7.69 -20.90
CA GLU A 433 15.86 8.53 -20.40
C GLU A 433 16.07 8.81 -18.90
N HIS A 434 16.50 7.81 -18.12
CA HIS A 434 16.98 8.02 -16.75
C HIS A 434 18.24 8.89 -16.73
N ALA A 435 19.18 8.69 -17.67
CA ALA A 435 20.36 9.54 -17.79
C ALA A 435 19.99 11.00 -18.06
N PHE A 436 19.10 11.28 -19.03
CA PHE A 436 18.55 12.61 -19.30
C PHE A 436 17.98 13.26 -18.03
N LEU A 437 17.03 12.59 -17.38
CA LEU A 437 16.35 13.15 -16.21
C LEU A 437 17.30 13.37 -15.02
N SER A 438 18.32 12.52 -14.88
CA SER A 438 19.37 12.69 -13.86
C SER A 438 20.26 13.91 -14.14
N ALA A 439 20.56 14.19 -15.42
CA ALA A 439 21.29 15.39 -15.82
C ALA A 439 20.43 16.65 -15.66
N GLN A 440 19.16 16.60 -16.06
CA GLN A 440 18.22 17.72 -15.92
C GLN A 440 18.05 18.11 -14.44
N LEU A 441 17.73 17.17 -13.55
CA LEU A 441 17.58 17.44 -12.11
C LEU A 441 18.87 17.92 -11.43
N ARG A 442 20.04 17.53 -11.93
CA ARG A 442 21.35 17.94 -11.38
C ARG A 442 21.80 19.32 -11.86
N TYR A 443 21.53 19.66 -13.12
CA TYR A 443 22.15 20.80 -13.81
C TYR A 443 21.17 21.90 -14.23
N PHE A 444 19.90 21.57 -14.47
CA PHE A 444 18.89 22.44 -15.05
C PHE A 444 17.61 22.43 -14.21
N SER A 445 17.75 22.81 -12.94
CA SER A 445 16.63 22.97 -11.99
C SER A 445 15.87 24.28 -12.23
N LEU A 446 15.42 24.50 -13.47
CA LEU A 446 14.61 25.64 -13.90
C LEU A 446 13.21 25.18 -14.33
N TYR A 447 12.21 25.97 -13.99
CA TYR A 447 10.80 25.69 -14.29
C TYR A 447 10.11 26.95 -14.81
N GLU A 448 9.56 26.86 -16.02
CA GLU A 448 8.65 27.87 -16.56
C GLU A 448 7.32 27.83 -15.80
N VAL A 449 6.89 28.99 -15.30
CA VAL A 449 5.63 29.14 -14.56
C VAL A 449 4.93 30.43 -14.99
N ALA A 450 3.61 30.46 -14.86
CA ALA A 450 2.79 31.61 -15.19
C ALA A 450 1.94 32.02 -13.99
N LEU A 451 2.00 33.29 -13.62
CA LEU A 451 1.05 33.86 -12.67
C LEU A 451 -0.17 34.33 -13.46
N VAL A 452 -1.31 33.66 -13.25
CA VAL A 452 -2.55 33.91 -14.00
C VAL A 452 -3.50 34.75 -13.17
N THR A 453 -4.04 35.81 -13.75
CA THR A 453 -5.16 36.59 -13.19
C THR A 453 -6.49 36.13 -13.81
N GLN A 454 -7.52 36.05 -12.97
CA GLN A 454 -8.87 35.60 -13.33
C GLN A 454 -9.80 36.79 -13.61
N GLY A 455 -10.91 36.53 -14.31
CA GLY A 455 -12.00 37.49 -14.43
C GLY A 455 -12.70 37.78 -13.10
N GLY A 456 -13.57 38.79 -13.10
CA GLY A 456 -14.36 39.21 -11.93
C GLY A 456 -13.83 40.43 -11.19
N PHE A 457 -12.70 41.01 -11.61
CA PHE A 457 -12.25 42.34 -11.19
C PHE A 457 -11.93 43.21 -12.41
N ASP A 458 -11.92 44.53 -12.25
CA ASP A 458 -11.60 45.45 -13.33
C ASP A 458 -10.10 45.77 -13.39
N TYR A 459 -9.45 45.32 -14.47
CA TYR A 459 -8.04 45.57 -14.76
C TYR A 459 -7.72 47.06 -14.91
N ALA A 460 -8.69 47.86 -15.38
CA ALA A 460 -8.50 49.28 -15.63
C ALA A 460 -8.29 50.07 -14.32
N HIS A 461 -9.02 49.75 -13.25
CA HIS A 461 -8.83 50.38 -11.93
C HIS A 461 -7.79 49.66 -11.07
N SER A 462 -7.65 48.33 -11.18
CA SER A 462 -6.73 47.54 -10.32
C SER A 462 -5.26 47.54 -10.75
N GLN A 463 -4.84 48.40 -11.68
CA GLN A 463 -3.45 48.49 -12.18
C GLN A 463 -2.38 48.52 -11.07
N ARG A 464 -2.57 49.32 -10.01
CA ARG A 464 -1.62 49.39 -8.88
C ARG A 464 -1.45 48.04 -8.17
N ALA A 465 -2.55 47.30 -7.96
CA ALA A 465 -2.52 45.98 -7.33
C ALA A 465 -1.91 44.90 -8.26
N LEU A 466 -2.05 45.03 -9.58
CA LEU A 466 -1.36 44.18 -10.57
C LEU A 466 0.16 44.41 -10.55
N PHE A 467 0.62 45.67 -10.43
CA PHE A 467 2.05 45.97 -10.26
C PHE A 467 2.61 45.43 -8.94
N ASP A 468 1.90 45.62 -7.82
CA ASP A 468 2.28 45.10 -6.50
C ASP A 468 2.34 43.56 -6.49
N LEU A 469 1.31 42.87 -7.01
CA LEU A 469 1.30 41.42 -7.18
C LEU A 469 2.51 40.92 -8.00
N HIS A 470 2.81 41.57 -9.13
CA HIS A 470 3.99 41.22 -9.93
C HIS A 470 5.30 41.45 -9.17
N GLN A 471 5.41 42.54 -8.40
CA GLN A 471 6.59 42.85 -7.60
C GLN A 471 6.78 41.85 -6.44
N ARG A 472 5.71 41.49 -5.72
CA ARG A 472 5.74 40.47 -4.66
C ARG A 472 6.16 39.11 -5.21
N PHE A 473 5.57 38.67 -6.32
CA PHE A 473 5.97 37.41 -6.96
C PHE A 473 7.44 37.46 -7.44
N SER A 474 7.88 38.57 -8.03
CA SER A 474 9.28 38.79 -8.43
C SER A 474 10.28 38.80 -7.25
N SER A 475 9.80 39.08 -6.04
CA SER A 475 10.63 39.08 -4.81
C SER A 475 10.81 37.69 -4.19
N LEU A 476 10.11 36.66 -4.68
CA LEU A 476 10.27 35.29 -4.22
C LEU A 476 11.68 34.78 -4.55
N LYS A 477 12.41 34.30 -3.52
CA LYS A 477 13.76 33.70 -3.62
C LYS A 477 13.93 32.66 -4.73
N ALA A 478 12.86 31.95 -5.09
CA ALA A 478 12.87 30.95 -6.17
C ALA A 478 12.75 31.55 -7.58
N VAL A 479 12.23 32.77 -7.75
CA VAL A 479 12.14 33.43 -9.07
C VAL A 479 13.55 33.88 -9.49
N LEU A 480 13.93 33.56 -10.73
CA LEU A 480 15.18 34.02 -11.32
C LEU A 480 15.04 35.51 -11.66
N PRO A 481 15.81 36.42 -11.05
CA PRO A 481 15.69 37.84 -11.32
C PRO A 481 16.09 38.17 -12.77
N PRO A 482 15.47 39.18 -13.40
CA PRO A 482 15.96 39.69 -14.68
C PRO A 482 17.37 40.30 -14.51
N PRO A 483 18.22 40.30 -15.56
CA PRO A 483 19.52 40.96 -15.50
C PRO A 483 19.36 42.44 -15.13
N ALA A 484 20.19 42.95 -14.21
CA ALA A 484 20.03 44.29 -13.62
C ALA A 484 20.05 45.47 -14.63
N ALA A 485 20.44 45.22 -15.89
CA ALA A 485 20.39 46.17 -17.00
C ALA A 485 19.05 46.16 -17.79
N GLN A 486 18.05 45.35 -17.39
CA GLN A 486 16.78 45.18 -18.12
C GLN A 486 15.59 45.37 -17.18
N ALA A 487 14.65 46.25 -17.57
CA ALA A 487 13.41 46.51 -16.84
C ALA A 487 12.46 45.29 -16.84
N PRO A 488 11.56 45.16 -15.85
CA PRO A 488 10.61 44.05 -15.76
C PRO A 488 9.68 43.99 -16.98
N ARG A 489 9.56 42.79 -17.57
CA ARG A 489 8.91 42.55 -18.87
C ARG A 489 7.50 41.95 -18.75
N THR A 490 6.58 42.66 -18.08
CA THR A 490 5.15 42.29 -18.18
C THR A 490 4.48 42.97 -19.37
N TRP A 491 3.39 42.37 -19.87
CA TRP A 491 2.54 43.01 -20.89
C TRP A 491 2.06 44.39 -20.45
N LEU A 492 1.74 44.59 -19.17
CA LEU A 492 1.31 45.88 -18.64
C LEU A 492 2.45 46.93 -18.67
N HIS A 493 3.71 46.52 -18.47
CA HIS A 493 4.87 47.38 -18.67
C HIS A 493 5.09 47.71 -20.15
N TYR A 494 4.98 46.73 -21.05
CA TYR A 494 5.09 46.94 -22.50
C TYR A 494 4.00 47.88 -23.02
N TYR A 495 2.73 47.57 -22.75
CA TYR A 495 1.57 48.37 -23.12
C TYR A 495 1.69 49.83 -22.63
N ARG A 496 2.07 50.04 -21.35
CA ARG A 496 2.35 51.39 -20.84
C ARG A 496 3.51 52.09 -21.56
N SER A 497 4.62 51.39 -21.78
CA SER A 497 5.81 51.97 -22.44
C SER A 497 5.53 52.32 -23.91
N TRP A 498 4.69 51.54 -24.58
CA TRP A 498 4.22 51.81 -25.95
C TRP A 498 3.28 53.02 -25.98
N LEU A 499 2.30 53.11 -25.06
CA LEU A 499 1.45 54.30 -24.90
C LEU A 499 2.26 55.57 -24.62
N GLN A 500 3.32 55.48 -23.81
CA GLN A 500 4.26 56.58 -23.58
C GLN A 500 5.03 56.95 -24.87
N GLY A 501 5.49 55.96 -25.63
CA GLY A 501 6.14 56.17 -26.94
C GLY A 501 5.26 56.97 -27.89
N ILE A 502 4.05 56.50 -28.18
CA ILE A 502 3.14 57.17 -29.11
C ILE A 502 2.66 58.55 -28.59
N GLN A 503 2.55 58.74 -27.26
CA GLN A 503 2.32 60.07 -26.67
C GLN A 503 3.49 61.02 -26.97
N THR A 504 4.75 60.57 -26.90
CA THR A 504 5.90 61.42 -27.24
C THR A 504 6.00 61.73 -28.74
N ALA A 505 5.53 60.83 -29.62
CA ALA A 505 5.39 61.10 -31.04
C ALA A 505 4.31 62.16 -31.31
N PHE A 506 3.15 62.04 -30.67
CA PHE A 506 2.09 63.06 -30.72
C PHE A 506 2.54 64.42 -30.18
N ASP A 507 3.17 64.47 -29.00
CA ASP A 507 3.64 65.72 -28.39
C ASP A 507 4.65 66.44 -29.34
N GLN A 508 5.49 65.70 -30.07
CA GLN A 508 6.41 66.24 -31.09
C GLN A 508 5.70 66.67 -32.39
N ASP A 509 4.75 65.89 -32.90
CA ASP A 509 3.97 66.21 -34.10
C ASP A 509 3.05 67.42 -33.89
N TRP A 510 2.49 67.57 -32.69
CA TRP A 510 1.70 68.72 -32.28
C TRP A 510 2.57 69.97 -32.14
N ALA A 511 3.72 69.87 -31.44
CA ALA A 511 4.66 70.99 -31.29
C ALA A 511 5.27 71.47 -32.62
N SER A 512 5.36 70.59 -33.62
CA SER A 512 5.81 70.92 -34.99
C SER A 512 4.67 71.27 -35.97
N GLY A 513 3.41 71.31 -35.51
CA GLY A 513 2.25 71.64 -36.33
C GLY A 513 1.89 70.61 -37.41
N ARG A 514 2.50 69.41 -37.37
CA ARG A 514 2.21 68.30 -38.28
C ARG A 514 0.85 67.65 -37.98
N ILE A 515 0.46 67.64 -36.71
CA ILE A 515 -0.89 67.30 -36.26
C ILE A 515 -1.58 68.57 -35.78
N THR A 516 -2.84 68.72 -36.14
CA THR A 516 -3.73 69.82 -35.76
C THR A 516 -5.07 69.26 -35.31
N ARG A 517 -5.90 70.06 -34.62
CA ARG A 517 -7.23 69.62 -34.14
C ARG A 517 -8.10 69.00 -35.25
N ASN A 518 -7.96 69.48 -36.49
CA ASN A 518 -8.80 69.08 -37.63
C ASN A 518 -8.11 68.13 -38.62
N SER A 519 -6.80 67.84 -38.47
CA SER A 519 -6.06 66.98 -39.39
C SER A 519 -4.80 66.39 -38.74
N TYR A 520 -4.68 65.07 -38.82
CA TYR A 520 -3.53 64.28 -38.39
C TYR A 520 -2.72 63.69 -39.56
N ARG A 521 -3.15 63.90 -40.81
CA ARG A 521 -2.58 63.24 -42.01
C ARG A 521 -1.12 63.58 -42.29
N ASN A 522 -0.64 64.74 -41.82
CA ASN A 522 0.75 65.18 -41.98
C ASN A 522 1.66 64.76 -40.81
N GLY A 523 1.11 64.11 -39.77
CA GLY A 523 1.87 63.54 -38.66
C GLY A 523 2.62 62.25 -39.02
N SER A 524 3.36 61.72 -38.04
CA SER A 524 3.84 60.33 -38.03
C SER A 524 2.68 59.34 -37.88
N GLU A 525 2.94 58.05 -38.13
CA GLU A 525 1.94 56.99 -37.88
C GLU A 525 1.61 56.91 -36.38
N ASP A 526 2.63 56.86 -35.52
CA ASP A 526 2.48 56.84 -34.05
C ASP A 526 1.72 58.06 -33.51
N GLY A 527 2.01 59.25 -34.04
CA GLY A 527 1.31 60.48 -33.68
C GLY A 527 -0.15 60.49 -34.15
N ALA A 528 -0.43 59.96 -35.34
CA ALA A 528 -1.81 59.78 -35.83
C ALA A 528 -2.58 58.72 -35.01
N LEU A 529 -1.91 57.67 -34.56
CA LEU A 529 -2.46 56.61 -33.71
C LEU A 529 -2.76 57.14 -32.29
N ALA A 530 -1.84 57.92 -31.71
CA ALA A 530 -2.07 58.62 -30.46
C ALA A 530 -3.17 59.69 -30.56
N TYR A 531 -3.27 60.44 -31.66
CA TYR A 531 -4.41 61.34 -31.92
C TYR A 531 -5.74 60.57 -31.88
N LYS A 532 -5.82 59.41 -32.56
CA LYS A 532 -7.01 58.55 -32.58
C LYS A 532 -7.38 57.99 -31.22
N LEU A 533 -6.42 57.74 -30.32
CA LEU A 533 -6.68 57.32 -28.94
C LEU A 533 -7.06 58.49 -28.01
N LEU A 534 -6.42 59.65 -28.15
CA LEU A 534 -6.65 60.82 -27.29
C LEU A 534 -8.04 61.47 -27.46
N ILE A 535 -8.70 61.26 -28.60
CA ILE A 535 -10.08 61.70 -28.84
C ILE A 535 -11.14 60.74 -28.27
N GLN A 536 -10.79 59.52 -27.86
CA GLN A 536 -11.78 58.56 -27.37
C GLN A 536 -12.24 58.92 -25.95
N THR A 537 -13.56 58.86 -25.72
CA THR A 537 -14.16 59.11 -24.40
C THR A 537 -14.37 57.83 -23.57
N GLY A 538 -14.40 56.67 -24.23
CA GLY A 538 -14.85 55.40 -23.63
C GLY A 538 -16.38 55.27 -23.46
N ASN A 539 -17.16 56.29 -23.82
CA ASN A 539 -18.61 56.27 -23.77
C ASN A 539 -19.20 55.79 -25.10
N ALA A 540 -20.05 54.77 -25.07
CA ALA A 540 -20.70 54.22 -26.28
C ALA A 540 -21.67 55.18 -26.99
N GLN A 541 -22.22 56.20 -26.31
CA GLN A 541 -23.14 57.17 -26.93
C GLN A 541 -22.43 58.38 -27.55
N GLU A 542 -21.38 58.87 -26.90
CA GLU A 542 -20.56 60.00 -27.37
C GLU A 542 -19.08 59.59 -27.43
N PRO A 543 -18.67 58.74 -28.39
CA PRO A 543 -17.35 58.11 -28.37
C PRO A 543 -16.16 59.04 -28.62
N LEU A 544 -16.39 60.24 -29.20
CA LEU A 544 -15.34 61.13 -29.69
C LEU A 544 -15.48 62.56 -29.15
N ASP A 545 -14.42 63.09 -28.51
CA ASP A 545 -14.33 64.48 -28.07
C ASP A 545 -12.97 65.12 -28.42
N PHE A 546 -12.98 65.99 -29.44
CA PHE A 546 -11.81 66.72 -29.92
C PHE A 546 -11.29 67.80 -28.94
N ASN A 547 -11.96 68.06 -27.82
CA ASN A 547 -11.43 68.94 -26.78
C ASN A 547 -10.39 68.23 -25.89
N GLN A 548 -10.37 66.90 -25.87
CA GLN A 548 -9.48 66.11 -24.99
C GLN A 548 -8.03 66.07 -25.49
N LEU A 549 -7.79 66.32 -26.78
CA LEU A 549 -6.47 66.31 -27.44
C LEU A 549 -5.38 67.12 -26.74
N THR A 550 -5.73 68.19 -26.02
CA THR A 550 -4.77 69.06 -25.31
C THR A 550 -4.86 68.98 -23.78
N THR A 551 -5.80 68.22 -23.23
CA THR A 551 -6.03 68.11 -21.77
C THR A 551 -5.77 66.71 -21.24
N ARG A 552 -5.99 65.68 -22.06
CA ARG A 552 -5.79 64.27 -21.76
C ARG A 552 -4.35 63.85 -22.09
N LYS A 553 -3.84 62.84 -21.38
CA LYS A 553 -2.65 62.07 -21.75
C LYS A 553 -2.97 60.58 -21.72
N LEU A 554 -2.28 59.79 -22.56
CA LEU A 554 -2.47 58.34 -22.67
C LEU A 554 -1.93 57.57 -21.45
N VAL A 555 -0.98 58.16 -20.73
CA VAL A 555 -0.48 57.69 -19.43
C VAL A 555 -0.34 58.91 -18.52
N ASP A 556 -0.72 58.78 -17.26
CA ASP A 556 -0.68 59.86 -16.27
C ASP A 556 0.72 60.12 -15.68
N LYS A 557 0.79 60.99 -14.66
CA LYS A 557 2.05 61.33 -13.96
C LYS A 557 2.55 60.23 -13.02
N GLU A 558 1.72 59.27 -12.66
CA GLU A 558 2.03 58.16 -11.75
C GLU A 558 2.44 56.90 -12.51
N GLY A 559 2.26 56.88 -13.83
CA GLY A 559 2.53 55.72 -14.68
C GLY A 559 1.36 54.75 -14.75
N LEU A 560 0.13 55.25 -14.66
CA LEU A 560 -1.11 54.50 -14.88
C LEU A 560 -1.81 54.93 -16.16
N ILE A 561 -2.57 54.02 -16.75
CA ILE A 561 -3.36 54.25 -17.97
C ILE A 561 -4.76 54.73 -17.55
N PRO A 562 -5.34 55.80 -18.11
CA PRO A 562 -6.69 56.24 -17.76
C PRO A 562 -7.72 55.11 -17.99
N PRO A 563 -8.61 54.80 -17.03
CA PRO A 563 -9.38 53.56 -17.05
C PRO A 563 -10.34 53.48 -18.26
N GLU A 564 -10.94 54.60 -18.65
CA GLU A 564 -11.77 54.74 -19.86
C GLU A 564 -11.04 54.30 -21.14
N LEU A 565 -9.73 54.54 -21.24
CA LEU A 565 -8.93 54.18 -22.42
C LEU A 565 -8.39 52.75 -22.37
N PHE A 566 -8.40 52.08 -21.20
CA PHE A 566 -7.64 50.86 -20.96
C PHE A 566 -7.96 49.75 -21.97
N TYR A 567 -9.25 49.43 -22.17
CA TYR A 567 -9.66 48.33 -23.06
C TYR A 567 -9.61 48.72 -24.56
N MET A 568 -9.73 50.01 -24.90
CA MET A 568 -9.54 50.47 -26.29
C MET A 568 -8.05 50.50 -26.67
N GLY A 569 -7.21 51.06 -25.81
CA GLY A 569 -5.76 51.08 -26.02
C GLY A 569 -5.15 49.67 -26.02
N LEU A 570 -5.71 48.73 -25.25
CA LEU A 570 -5.31 47.32 -25.30
C LEU A 570 -5.56 46.70 -26.68
N THR A 571 -6.73 46.99 -27.27
CA THR A 571 -7.10 46.56 -28.64
C THR A 571 -6.12 47.08 -29.68
N VAL A 572 -5.78 48.37 -29.61
CA VAL A 572 -4.84 48.99 -30.54
C VAL A 572 -3.41 48.48 -30.31
N TRP A 573 -2.97 48.32 -29.07
CA TRP A 573 -1.64 47.76 -28.74
C TRP A 573 -1.48 46.34 -29.28
N VAL A 574 -2.44 45.45 -29.01
CA VAL A 574 -2.45 44.06 -29.49
C VAL A 574 -2.39 43.98 -31.02
N SER A 575 -3.08 44.89 -31.72
CA SER A 575 -3.11 44.92 -33.19
C SER A 575 -1.90 45.63 -33.83
N SER A 576 -1.28 46.60 -33.13
CA SER A 576 -0.23 47.48 -33.69
C SER A 576 1.19 47.12 -33.24
N ASP A 577 1.34 46.46 -32.08
CA ASP A 577 2.61 45.96 -31.53
C ASP A 577 2.52 44.45 -31.23
N PRO A 578 2.33 43.60 -32.25
CA PRO A 578 2.31 42.15 -32.07
C PRO A 578 3.67 41.61 -31.58
N LEU A 579 4.76 42.35 -31.77
CA LEU A 579 6.10 41.99 -31.28
C LEU A 579 6.22 42.18 -29.77
N GLY A 580 5.74 43.30 -29.22
CA GLY A 580 5.66 43.52 -27.77
C GLY A 580 4.71 42.54 -27.09
N LEU A 581 3.56 42.26 -27.71
CA LEU A 581 2.63 41.22 -27.23
C LEU A 581 3.31 39.84 -27.17
N ALA A 582 3.88 39.37 -28.29
CA ALA A 582 4.55 38.08 -28.35
C ALA A 582 5.76 37.99 -27.41
N ALA A 583 6.54 39.07 -27.27
CA ALA A 583 7.66 39.15 -26.33
C ALA A 583 7.23 39.13 -24.86
N SER A 584 6.01 39.59 -24.55
CA SER A 584 5.44 39.54 -23.20
C SER A 584 4.85 38.18 -22.81
N GLN A 585 4.63 37.30 -23.79
CA GLN A 585 3.94 36.01 -23.65
C GLN A 585 2.55 36.09 -22.97
N ALA A 586 1.90 37.24 -23.02
CA ALA A 586 0.57 37.41 -22.45
C ALA A 586 -0.51 36.85 -23.39
N ASN A 587 -1.01 35.67 -23.05
CA ASN A 587 -2.25 35.15 -23.59
C ASN A 587 -3.42 35.89 -22.91
N PHE A 588 -4.34 36.42 -23.72
CA PHE A 588 -5.58 37.05 -23.25
C PHE A 588 -6.79 36.20 -23.64
N TYR A 589 -7.73 36.05 -22.71
CA TYR A 589 -9.06 35.53 -23.02
C TYR A 589 -10.13 36.39 -22.31
N PRO A 590 -11.24 36.77 -22.97
CA PRO A 590 -11.45 36.69 -24.42
C PRO A 590 -10.37 37.48 -25.20
N PRO A 591 -10.02 37.09 -26.43
CA PRO A 591 -9.04 37.81 -27.23
C PRO A 591 -9.58 39.22 -27.60
N PRO A 592 -8.78 40.29 -27.47
CA PRO A 592 -9.16 41.61 -27.99
C PRO A 592 -9.47 41.56 -29.49
N PRO A 593 -10.45 42.35 -29.97
CA PRO A 593 -10.79 42.37 -31.39
C PRO A 593 -9.63 42.91 -32.24
N GLU A 594 -9.51 42.46 -33.48
CA GLU A 594 -8.50 43.00 -34.40
C GLU A 594 -8.91 44.40 -34.87
N TRP A 595 -7.98 45.36 -34.79
CA TRP A 595 -8.17 46.72 -35.30
C TRP A 595 -6.91 47.18 -36.05
N LEU A 596 -6.97 47.16 -37.37
CA LEU A 596 -5.86 47.61 -38.22
C LEU A 596 -5.87 49.14 -38.36
N HIS A 597 -4.75 49.78 -38.02
CA HIS A 597 -4.62 51.23 -38.18
C HIS A 597 -4.46 51.61 -39.65
N ASP A 598 -5.38 52.44 -40.17
CA ASP A 598 -5.20 53.16 -41.44
C ASP A 598 -5.25 54.68 -41.20
N LYS A 599 -4.12 55.35 -41.38
CA LYS A 599 -3.97 56.81 -41.27
C LYS A 599 -4.66 57.59 -42.39
N TYR A 600 -4.85 56.97 -43.55
CA TYR A 600 -5.37 57.61 -44.76
C TYR A 600 -6.86 57.36 -44.99
N ASP A 601 -7.52 56.62 -44.09
CA ASP A 601 -8.96 56.38 -44.09
C ASP A 601 -9.76 57.68 -44.37
N THR A 602 -10.83 57.49 -45.15
CA THR A 602 -11.77 58.52 -45.59
C THR A 602 -13.21 58.21 -45.15
N THR A 603 -13.48 57.00 -44.69
CA THR A 603 -14.80 56.59 -44.17
C THR A 603 -15.05 57.14 -42.77
N GLY A 604 -14.00 57.29 -41.96
CA GLY A 604 -14.10 57.63 -40.54
C GLY A 604 -14.40 56.42 -39.65
N GLU A 605 -14.47 55.21 -40.20
CA GLU A 605 -14.56 53.98 -39.39
C GLU A 605 -13.27 53.76 -38.60
N ASN A 606 -12.11 54.14 -39.14
CA ASN A 606 -10.82 54.10 -38.42
C ASN A 606 -10.67 55.22 -37.36
N LEU A 607 -11.75 55.94 -37.02
CA LEU A 607 -11.86 56.76 -35.81
C LEU A 607 -12.61 56.04 -34.67
N ARG A 608 -13.30 54.93 -34.94
CA ARG A 608 -14.04 54.16 -33.93
C ARG A 608 -13.24 52.92 -33.54
N ILE A 609 -12.62 52.97 -32.37
CA ILE A 609 -11.85 51.83 -31.84
C ILE A 609 -12.81 50.92 -31.06
N PRO A 610 -12.96 49.63 -31.41
CA PRO A 610 -13.73 48.71 -30.61
C PRO A 610 -13.00 48.47 -29.28
N ALA A 611 -13.70 48.62 -28.15
CA ALA A 611 -13.13 48.28 -26.85
C ALA A 611 -13.01 46.76 -26.71
N ALA A 612 -11.90 46.27 -26.16
CA ALA A 612 -11.78 44.88 -25.75
C ALA A 612 -12.84 44.57 -24.67
N GLN A 613 -13.29 43.32 -24.64
CA GLN A 613 -14.10 42.82 -23.53
C GLN A 613 -13.24 42.75 -22.25
N PRO A 614 -13.85 42.84 -21.04
CA PRO A 614 -13.12 42.63 -19.79
C PRO A 614 -12.38 41.29 -19.79
N LEU A 615 -11.12 41.29 -19.35
CA LEU A 615 -10.27 40.10 -19.40
C LEU A 615 -10.70 39.06 -18.36
N GLU A 616 -11.01 37.85 -18.82
CA GLU A 616 -11.27 36.68 -17.96
C GLU A 616 -10.00 35.90 -17.63
N PHE A 617 -8.97 36.05 -18.47
CA PHE A 617 -7.65 35.45 -18.32
C PHE A 617 -6.58 36.43 -18.82
N ALA A 618 -5.55 36.66 -18.01
CA ALA A 618 -4.27 37.19 -18.44
C ALA A 618 -3.14 36.51 -17.66
N GLN A 619 -1.94 36.42 -18.23
CA GLN A 619 -0.81 35.75 -17.59
C GLN A 619 0.46 36.61 -17.56
N PHE A 620 1.27 36.41 -16.51
CA PHE A 620 2.62 36.94 -16.39
C PHE A 620 3.62 35.77 -16.36
N PRO A 621 4.54 35.66 -17.33
CA PRO A 621 5.54 34.59 -17.35
C PRO A 621 6.64 34.83 -16.31
N PHE A 622 7.12 33.75 -15.70
CA PHE A 622 8.23 33.73 -14.76
C PHE A 622 9.07 32.46 -14.94
N LEU A 623 10.34 32.54 -14.53
CA LEU A 623 11.23 31.39 -14.41
C LEU A 623 11.54 31.17 -12.93
N LEU A 624 11.27 29.96 -12.43
CA LEU A 624 11.79 29.52 -11.14
C LEU A 624 13.14 28.84 -11.35
N HIS A 625 14.06 28.99 -10.39
CA HIS A 625 15.40 28.43 -10.39
C HIS A 625 15.75 27.83 -9.02
N GLY A 626 16.80 27.00 -8.98
CA GLY A 626 17.33 26.41 -7.73
C GLY A 626 16.45 25.32 -7.10
N LEU A 627 15.31 24.95 -7.70
CA LEU A 627 14.36 23.97 -7.14
C LEU A 627 14.87 22.54 -7.33
N GLN A 628 15.57 21.99 -6.33
CA GLN A 628 16.17 20.65 -6.38
C GLN A 628 15.57 19.67 -5.37
N LYS A 629 15.16 20.15 -4.19
CA LYS A 629 14.56 19.36 -3.11
C LYS A 629 13.09 19.72 -2.95
N THR A 630 12.28 18.76 -2.52
CA THR A 630 10.85 18.94 -2.21
C THR A 630 10.56 20.13 -1.29
N ALA A 631 11.45 20.41 -0.33
CA ALA A 631 11.35 21.58 0.54
C ALA A 631 11.43 22.91 -0.24
N ASP A 632 12.33 23.02 -1.22
CA ASP A 632 12.50 24.21 -2.06
C ASP A 632 11.21 24.45 -2.90
N PHE A 633 10.61 23.38 -3.43
CA PHE A 633 9.33 23.44 -4.14
C PHE A 633 8.18 23.88 -3.20
N VAL A 634 8.11 23.36 -1.98
CA VAL A 634 7.08 23.76 -1.01
C VAL A 634 7.25 25.21 -0.58
N GLU A 635 8.47 25.67 -0.30
CA GLU A 635 8.78 27.09 0.02
C GLU A 635 8.32 28.03 -1.13
N ALA A 636 8.59 27.65 -2.38
CA ALA A 636 8.15 28.40 -3.56
C ALA A 636 6.62 28.39 -3.75
N ILE A 637 5.95 27.27 -3.48
CA ILE A 637 4.49 27.15 -3.58
C ILE A 637 3.81 27.98 -2.48
N GLU A 638 4.25 27.87 -1.23
CA GLU A 638 3.69 28.62 -0.11
C GLU A 638 3.87 30.14 -0.31
N GLY A 639 5.05 30.60 -0.75
CA GLY A 639 5.30 32.02 -1.07
C GLY A 639 4.45 32.55 -2.22
N ALA A 640 4.30 31.78 -3.31
CA ALA A 640 3.44 32.14 -4.44
C ALA A 640 1.96 32.16 -4.06
N ARG A 641 1.49 31.19 -3.27
CA ARG A 641 0.12 31.15 -2.74
C ARG A 641 -0.13 32.35 -1.83
N ALA A 642 0.80 32.70 -0.94
CA ALA A 642 0.70 33.87 -0.07
C ALA A 642 0.51 35.17 -0.88
N ALA A 643 1.40 35.46 -1.84
CA ALA A 643 1.30 36.64 -2.71
C ALA A 643 -0.03 36.73 -3.46
N CYS A 644 -0.57 35.60 -3.93
CA CYS A 644 -1.90 35.54 -4.56
C CYS A 644 -3.04 35.82 -3.56
N THR A 645 -2.96 35.31 -2.32
CA THR A 645 -3.98 35.58 -1.29
C THR A 645 -3.98 37.02 -0.81
N GLU A 646 -2.81 37.68 -0.76
CA GLU A 646 -2.70 39.11 -0.43
C GLU A 646 -3.29 39.98 -1.55
N ALA A 647 -2.99 39.69 -2.81
CA ALA A 647 -3.62 40.36 -3.95
C ALA A 647 -5.15 40.13 -3.99
N GLY A 648 -5.61 38.94 -3.56
CA GLY A 648 -7.03 38.63 -3.38
C GLY A 648 -7.73 39.54 -2.36
N GLN A 649 -7.04 39.93 -1.28
CA GLN A 649 -7.54 40.92 -0.30
C GLN A 649 -7.59 42.34 -0.90
N ALA A 650 -6.73 42.64 -1.86
CA ALA A 650 -6.75 43.87 -2.64
C ALA A 650 -7.73 43.84 -3.84
N GLY A 651 -8.54 42.79 -3.98
CA GLY A 651 -9.53 42.64 -5.05
C GLY A 651 -9.01 42.14 -6.40
N VAL A 652 -7.79 41.58 -6.44
CA VAL A 652 -7.21 40.95 -7.64
C VAL A 652 -7.17 39.43 -7.45
N HIS A 653 -8.01 38.72 -8.19
CA HIS A 653 -8.04 37.25 -8.16
C HIS A 653 -6.94 36.67 -9.08
N ALA A 654 -6.00 35.95 -8.48
CA ALA A 654 -4.86 35.36 -9.17
C ALA A 654 -4.49 33.97 -8.62
N TYR A 655 -3.83 33.16 -9.44
CA TYR A 655 -3.28 31.86 -9.05
C TYR A 655 -1.99 31.54 -9.82
N PRO A 656 -1.04 30.81 -9.22
CA PRO A 656 0.14 30.33 -9.92
C PRO A 656 -0.19 29.08 -10.75
N SER A 657 0.41 28.98 -11.93
CA SER A 657 0.28 27.88 -12.89
C SER A 657 1.67 27.40 -13.35
N GLY A 658 1.81 26.11 -13.65
CA GLY A 658 3.07 25.48 -14.05
C GLY A 658 3.28 24.13 -13.36
N SER A 659 4.22 23.32 -13.87
CA SER A 659 4.45 21.96 -13.36
C SER A 659 4.84 21.87 -11.86
N PRO A 660 5.56 22.83 -11.24
CA PRO A 660 5.76 22.85 -9.79
C PRO A 660 4.43 22.84 -9.01
N PHE A 661 3.52 23.75 -9.37
CA PHE A 661 2.23 23.96 -8.71
C PHE A 661 1.22 22.83 -8.97
N LEU A 662 1.42 22.02 -10.02
CA LEU A 662 0.56 20.87 -10.31
C LEU A 662 1.03 19.60 -9.60
N PHE A 663 2.34 19.32 -9.56
CA PHE A 663 2.85 18.06 -9.02
C PHE A 663 3.28 18.12 -7.55
N TRP A 664 3.76 19.26 -7.04
CA TRP A 664 4.29 19.36 -5.66
C TRP A 664 3.30 19.91 -4.63
N GLU A 665 2.16 20.50 -5.04
CA GLU A 665 1.10 20.98 -4.14
C GLU A 665 0.63 19.88 -3.17
N GLN A 666 0.67 18.61 -3.59
CA GLN A 666 0.32 17.45 -2.76
C GLN A 666 1.09 17.37 -1.43
N TYR A 667 2.30 17.93 -1.36
CA TYR A 667 3.20 17.77 -0.21
C TYR A 667 2.85 18.70 0.97
N LEU A 668 2.24 19.88 0.71
CA LEU A 668 1.87 20.85 1.76
C LEU A 668 0.99 20.21 2.85
N GLY A 669 0.01 19.39 2.43
CA GLY A 669 -0.89 18.69 3.36
C GLY A 669 -0.41 17.32 3.82
N LEU A 670 0.57 16.70 3.15
CA LEU A 670 0.76 15.24 3.16
C LEU A 670 1.00 14.67 4.57
N ARG A 671 1.94 15.25 5.33
CA ARG A 671 2.27 14.78 6.70
C ARG A 671 1.08 14.88 7.65
N ARG A 672 0.28 15.96 7.54
CA ARG A 672 -0.92 16.17 8.37
C ARG A 672 -2.03 15.19 8.01
N CYS A 673 -2.28 14.97 6.72
CA CYS A 673 -3.26 13.99 6.24
C CYS A 673 -2.87 12.57 6.62
N PHE A 674 -1.60 12.20 6.51
CA PHE A 674 -1.06 10.90 6.93
C PHE A 674 -1.28 10.64 8.42
N LEU A 675 -0.85 11.55 9.30
CA LEU A 675 -1.00 11.39 10.75
C LEU A 675 -2.48 11.27 11.14
N LEU A 676 -3.34 12.11 10.56
CA LEU A 676 -4.79 12.06 10.80
C LEU A 676 -5.42 10.74 10.32
N ALA A 677 -5.03 10.24 9.14
CA ALA A 677 -5.53 8.96 8.62
C ALA A 677 -5.12 7.78 9.51
N VAL A 678 -3.86 7.73 9.97
CA VAL A 678 -3.38 6.66 10.88
C VAL A 678 -4.08 6.75 12.24
N CYS A 679 -4.23 7.93 12.83
CA CYS A 679 -4.92 8.11 14.10
C CYS A 679 -6.39 7.68 14.04
N ILE A 680 -7.13 8.05 12.98
CA ILE A 680 -8.53 7.62 12.81
C ILE A 680 -8.59 6.11 12.54
N LEU A 681 -7.69 5.55 11.71
CA LEU A 681 -7.69 4.12 11.45
C LEU A 681 -7.40 3.31 12.72
N LEU A 682 -6.40 3.68 13.55
CA LEU A 682 -6.14 3.02 14.83
C LEU A 682 -7.34 3.07 15.78
N LEU A 683 -8.11 4.17 15.77
CA LEU A 683 -9.38 4.27 16.51
C LEU A 683 -10.46 3.35 15.92
N CYS A 684 -10.60 3.27 14.60
CA CYS A 684 -11.51 2.33 13.94
C CYS A 684 -11.13 0.87 14.24
N THR A 685 -9.85 0.50 14.17
CA THR A 685 -9.37 -0.85 14.50
C THR A 685 -9.61 -1.16 15.98
N PHE A 686 -9.44 -0.18 16.88
CA PHE A 686 -9.79 -0.33 18.30
C PHE A 686 -11.27 -0.66 18.48
N LEU A 687 -12.16 0.10 17.85
CA LEU A 687 -13.62 -0.09 17.97
C LEU A 687 -14.05 -1.46 17.40
N VAL A 688 -13.55 -1.85 16.23
CA VAL A 688 -13.84 -3.15 15.59
C VAL A 688 -13.33 -4.31 16.45
N CYS A 689 -12.08 -4.25 16.92
CA CYS A 689 -11.50 -5.27 17.81
C CYS A 689 -12.21 -5.33 19.17
N ALA A 690 -12.55 -4.19 19.79
CA ALA A 690 -13.21 -4.16 21.09
C ALA A 690 -14.63 -4.74 21.03
N LEU A 691 -15.37 -4.47 19.95
CA LEU A 691 -16.69 -5.01 19.69
C LEU A 691 -16.65 -6.52 19.42
N LEU A 692 -15.80 -6.98 18.50
CA LEU A 692 -15.78 -8.38 18.06
C LEU A 692 -15.08 -9.32 19.05
N LEU A 693 -14.11 -8.85 19.84
CA LEU A 693 -13.49 -9.64 20.93
C LEU A 693 -14.23 -9.50 22.28
N LEU A 694 -15.25 -8.63 22.36
CA LEU A 694 -15.97 -8.26 23.59
C LEU A 694 -15.04 -7.92 24.77
N ASN A 695 -13.87 -7.35 24.47
CA ASN A 695 -12.82 -7.08 25.46
C ASN A 695 -11.95 -5.88 25.02
N PRO A 696 -12.25 -4.66 25.51
CA PRO A 696 -11.54 -3.45 25.11
C PRO A 696 -10.09 -3.42 25.60
N TRP A 697 -9.74 -4.18 26.65
CA TRP A 697 -8.37 -4.24 27.17
C TRP A 697 -7.44 -5.01 26.22
N THR A 698 -7.89 -6.13 25.66
CA THR A 698 -7.13 -6.78 24.57
C THR A 698 -7.09 -5.96 23.30
N ALA A 699 -8.18 -5.26 22.95
CA ALA A 699 -8.17 -4.35 21.79
C ALA A 699 -7.14 -3.22 21.98
N GLY A 700 -7.03 -2.65 23.18
CA GLY A 700 -5.99 -1.66 23.52
C GLY A 700 -4.57 -2.21 23.41
N LEU A 701 -4.32 -3.44 23.87
CA LEU A 701 -3.01 -4.10 23.71
C LEU A 701 -2.67 -4.40 22.25
N ILE A 702 -3.64 -4.82 21.43
CA ILE A 702 -3.44 -5.00 19.97
C ILE A 702 -3.09 -3.66 19.32
N VAL A 703 -3.89 -2.62 19.57
CA VAL A 703 -3.71 -1.30 18.94
C VAL A 703 -2.42 -0.61 19.39
N LEU A 704 -1.96 -0.83 20.63
CA LEU A 704 -0.63 -0.42 21.06
C LEU A 704 0.49 -1.10 20.25
N VAL A 705 0.36 -2.40 19.97
CA VAL A 705 1.30 -3.17 19.15
C VAL A 705 1.27 -2.71 17.69
N LEU A 706 0.10 -2.43 17.12
CA LEU A 706 -0.04 -1.85 15.77
C LEU A 706 0.60 -0.45 15.70
N ALA A 707 0.38 0.40 16.70
CA ALA A 707 0.95 1.74 16.74
C ALA A 707 2.50 1.69 16.74
N MET A 708 3.11 0.85 17.60
CA MET A 708 4.56 0.63 17.57
C MET A 708 5.04 0.13 16.20
N MET A 709 4.36 -0.88 15.63
CA MET A 709 4.67 -1.44 14.31
C MET A 709 4.60 -0.41 13.18
N THR A 710 3.66 0.55 13.21
CA THR A 710 3.62 1.65 12.22
C THR A 710 4.77 2.66 12.38
N VAL A 711 5.14 2.99 13.63
CA VAL A 711 6.28 3.88 13.92
C VAL A 711 7.60 3.22 13.53
N GLU A 712 7.73 1.91 13.76
CA GLU A 712 8.90 1.14 13.35
C GLU A 712 9.03 1.03 11.83
N LEU A 713 7.93 0.78 11.10
CA LEU A 713 7.96 0.77 9.63
C LEU A 713 8.33 2.15 9.05
N PHE A 714 7.76 3.23 9.59
CA PHE A 714 8.10 4.60 9.20
C PHE A 714 9.56 4.97 9.52
N GLY A 715 10.08 4.51 10.67
CA GLY A 715 11.47 4.72 11.06
C GLY A 715 12.46 3.96 10.18
N ILE A 716 12.18 2.70 9.87
CA ILE A 716 13.02 1.86 8.99
C ILE A 716 13.00 2.40 7.55
N MET A 717 11.87 2.92 7.06
CA MET A 717 11.82 3.66 5.78
C MET A 717 12.81 4.84 5.76
N GLY A 718 12.97 5.57 6.87
CA GLY A 718 13.96 6.64 7.01
C GLY A 718 15.40 6.15 6.85
N PHE A 719 15.78 5.07 7.54
CA PHE A 719 17.13 4.48 7.40
C PHE A 719 17.40 3.89 6.01
N LEU A 720 16.36 3.37 5.34
CA LEU A 720 16.45 2.90 3.95
C LEU A 720 16.47 4.05 2.91
N GLY A 721 16.36 5.31 3.36
CA GLY A 721 16.28 6.49 2.49
C GLY A 721 15.07 6.43 1.56
N ILE A 722 13.93 5.92 2.04
CA ILE A 722 12.67 5.86 1.29
C ILE A 722 11.94 7.18 1.54
N LYS A 723 11.84 8.00 0.48
CA LYS A 723 11.20 9.33 0.55
C LYS A 723 9.71 9.19 0.82
N LEU A 724 9.15 10.06 1.65
CA LEU A 724 7.72 10.08 1.91
C LEU A 724 6.98 10.73 0.74
N SER A 725 6.31 9.88 -0.03
CA SER A 725 5.25 10.27 -0.96
C SER A 725 3.94 9.60 -0.55
N ALA A 726 2.85 9.93 -1.25
CA ALA A 726 1.55 9.38 -0.92
C ALA A 726 1.45 7.84 -1.11
N ILE A 727 2.37 7.22 -1.87
CA ILE A 727 2.40 5.76 -2.06
C ILE A 727 2.84 5.03 -0.77
N PRO A 728 3.99 5.36 -0.15
CA PRO A 728 4.27 4.89 1.20
C PRO A 728 3.22 5.27 2.25
N VAL A 729 2.56 6.42 2.14
CA VAL A 729 1.42 6.76 3.03
C VAL A 729 0.29 5.72 2.93
N VAL A 730 -0.10 5.30 1.72
CA VAL A 730 -1.11 4.23 1.54
C VAL A 730 -0.60 2.90 2.11
N ILE A 731 0.68 2.57 1.95
CA ILE A 731 1.27 1.33 2.51
C ILE A 731 1.30 1.38 4.05
N LEU A 732 1.58 2.54 4.65
CA LEU A 732 1.56 2.76 6.11
C LEU A 732 0.15 2.78 6.69
N VAL A 733 -0.88 3.10 5.89
CA VAL A 733 -2.29 2.94 6.30
C VAL A 733 -2.70 1.46 6.16
N ALA A 734 -2.32 0.79 5.06
CA ALA A 734 -2.57 -0.63 4.86
C ALA A 734 -1.84 -1.54 5.87
N SER A 735 -0.70 -1.11 6.42
CA SER A 735 0.04 -1.87 7.44
C SER A 735 -0.71 -2.03 8.76
N VAL A 736 -1.64 -1.12 9.09
CA VAL A 736 -2.55 -1.28 10.25
C VAL A 736 -3.62 -2.35 9.97
N GLY A 737 -3.98 -2.54 8.69
CA GLY A 737 -4.78 -3.68 8.22
C GLY A 737 -4.02 -4.99 8.41
N ILE A 738 -2.93 -5.14 7.65
CA ILE A 738 -2.11 -6.36 7.58
C ILE A 738 -1.51 -6.71 8.97
N GLY A 739 -1.19 -5.72 9.81
CA GLY A 739 -0.73 -5.95 11.19
C GLY A 739 -1.78 -6.60 12.11
N VAL A 740 -3.08 -6.48 11.80
CA VAL A 740 -4.14 -7.15 12.56
C VAL A 740 -4.16 -8.65 12.34
N GLU A 741 -3.74 -9.16 11.17
CA GLU A 741 -3.61 -10.59 10.87
C GLU A 741 -2.67 -11.26 11.87
N PHE A 742 -1.43 -10.79 11.96
CA PHE A 742 -0.40 -11.35 12.85
C PHE A 742 -0.73 -11.24 14.35
N THR A 743 -1.61 -10.31 14.74
CA THR A 743 -1.89 -10.01 16.17
C THR A 743 -3.21 -10.58 16.68
N VAL A 744 -4.30 -10.56 15.89
CA VAL A 744 -5.62 -11.00 16.35
C VAL A 744 -5.68 -12.50 16.63
N HIS A 745 -5.07 -13.35 15.79
CA HIS A 745 -5.10 -14.79 15.99
C HIS A 745 -4.50 -15.18 17.35
N VAL A 746 -3.35 -14.59 17.70
CA VAL A 746 -2.65 -14.79 18.98
C VAL A 746 -3.48 -14.25 20.16
N ALA A 747 -4.08 -13.07 20.02
CA ALA A 747 -4.93 -12.49 21.06
C ALA A 747 -6.22 -13.30 21.32
N LEU A 748 -6.88 -13.79 20.27
CA LEU A 748 -8.06 -14.65 20.39
C LEU A 748 -7.71 -16.02 21.00
N GLY A 749 -6.57 -16.60 20.61
CA GLY A 749 -6.01 -17.79 21.27
C GLY A 749 -5.70 -17.57 22.77
N PHE A 750 -5.31 -16.35 23.16
CA PHE A 750 -5.07 -15.99 24.56
C PHE A 750 -6.37 -15.77 25.35
N LEU A 751 -7.41 -15.22 24.73
CA LEU A 751 -8.73 -15.05 25.35
C LEU A 751 -9.44 -16.39 25.59
N THR A 752 -9.42 -17.27 24.59
CA THR A 752 -10.09 -18.59 24.61
C THR A 752 -9.35 -19.68 25.39
N SER A 753 -8.09 -19.47 25.80
CA SER A 753 -7.32 -20.45 26.55
C SER A 753 -7.47 -20.31 28.07
N HIS A 754 -7.52 -21.44 28.77
CA HIS A 754 -7.60 -21.52 30.23
C HIS A 754 -6.20 -21.59 30.89
N GLY A 755 -6.11 -21.14 32.16
CA GLY A 755 -4.92 -21.24 33.00
C GLY A 755 -4.34 -19.89 33.42
N SER A 756 -3.13 -19.91 33.98
CA SER A 756 -2.36 -18.70 34.32
C SER A 756 -1.98 -17.90 33.05
N ARG A 757 -1.63 -16.61 33.18
CA ARG A 757 -1.23 -15.75 32.03
C ARG A 757 -0.11 -16.39 31.20
N ASN A 758 0.90 -16.99 31.83
CA ASN A 758 1.97 -17.71 31.14
C ASN A 758 1.45 -18.94 30.38
N LEU A 759 0.63 -19.78 31.01
CA LEU A 759 0.09 -20.99 30.38
C LEU A 759 -0.87 -20.66 29.22
N ARG A 760 -1.62 -19.57 29.32
CA ARG A 760 -2.48 -19.03 28.25
C ARG A 760 -1.66 -18.53 27.07
N ALA A 761 -0.60 -17.75 27.32
CA ALA A 761 0.31 -17.31 26.26
C ALA A 761 0.98 -18.49 25.54
N ALA A 762 1.44 -19.52 26.27
CA ALA A 762 1.98 -20.75 25.68
C ALA A 762 0.96 -21.50 24.81
N ARG A 763 -0.28 -21.67 25.32
CA ARG A 763 -1.37 -22.36 24.62
C ARG A 763 -1.87 -21.61 23.38
N ALA A 764 -1.90 -20.29 23.42
CA ALA A 764 -2.21 -19.46 22.26
C ALA A 764 -1.17 -19.63 21.16
N LEU A 765 0.12 -19.52 21.54
CA LEU A 765 1.26 -19.62 20.64
C LEU A 765 1.35 -21.02 20.00
N GLU A 766 1.21 -22.11 20.76
CA GLU A 766 1.13 -23.48 20.23
C GLU A 766 0.02 -23.68 19.19
N GLN A 767 -1.12 -22.98 19.34
CA GLN A 767 -2.24 -23.11 18.42
C GLN A 767 -2.02 -22.35 17.12
N THR A 768 -1.46 -21.14 17.20
CA THR A 768 -1.43 -20.13 16.13
C THR A 768 -0.09 -19.98 15.41
N PHE A 769 1.04 -20.42 15.99
CA PHE A 769 2.38 -20.22 15.42
C PHE A 769 2.52 -20.77 14.00
N ALA A 770 1.92 -21.93 13.69
CA ALA A 770 1.94 -22.51 12.34
C ALA A 770 1.17 -21.66 11.31
N PRO A 771 -0.15 -21.41 11.43
CA PRO A 771 -0.87 -20.53 10.51
C PRO A 771 -0.20 -19.17 10.29
N VAL A 772 0.18 -18.49 11.36
CA VAL A 772 0.74 -17.13 11.30
C VAL A 772 2.12 -17.11 10.62
N THR A 773 2.90 -18.19 10.69
CA THR A 773 4.17 -18.31 9.93
C THR A 773 3.93 -18.73 8.49
N ASP A 774 3.02 -19.67 8.23
CA ASP A 774 2.66 -20.09 6.86
C ASP A 774 2.05 -18.93 6.05
N GLY A 775 1.20 -18.10 6.68
CA GLY A 775 0.66 -16.86 6.11
C GLY A 775 1.70 -15.75 5.90
N ALA A 776 2.63 -15.57 6.86
CA ALA A 776 3.75 -14.64 6.68
C ALA A 776 4.69 -15.07 5.53
N VAL A 777 4.86 -16.38 5.32
CA VAL A 777 5.63 -16.90 4.19
C VAL A 777 4.84 -16.78 2.88
N SER A 778 3.52 -16.99 2.87
CA SER A 778 2.70 -16.80 1.67
C SER A 778 2.66 -15.34 1.20
N THR A 779 2.47 -14.40 2.12
CA THR A 779 2.55 -12.96 1.82
C THR A 779 3.93 -12.58 1.28
N LEU A 780 5.02 -12.99 1.93
CA LEU A 780 6.39 -12.78 1.44
C LEU A 780 6.62 -13.39 0.04
N LEU A 781 6.07 -14.58 -0.23
CA LEU A 781 6.21 -15.28 -1.51
C LEU A 781 5.44 -14.59 -2.65
N GLY A 782 4.27 -14.03 -2.36
CA GLY A 782 3.53 -13.17 -3.30
C GLY A 782 4.32 -11.90 -3.60
N LEU A 783 4.85 -11.24 -2.57
CA LEU A 783 5.67 -10.03 -2.69
C LEU A 783 6.99 -10.27 -3.45
N LEU A 784 7.59 -11.46 -3.35
CA LEU A 784 8.84 -11.81 -4.04
C LEU A 784 8.77 -11.61 -5.57
N MET A 785 7.59 -11.69 -6.18
CA MET A 785 7.39 -11.43 -7.61
C MET A 785 7.54 -9.95 -8.00
N LEU A 786 7.37 -9.04 -7.04
CA LEU A 786 7.63 -7.60 -7.21
C LEU A 786 9.14 -7.31 -7.24
N ALA A 787 9.97 -8.16 -6.63
CA ALA A 787 11.43 -8.03 -6.65
C ALA A 787 12.03 -8.25 -8.05
N GLY A 788 11.36 -9.05 -8.89
CA GLY A 788 11.73 -9.28 -10.29
C GLY A 788 11.29 -8.18 -11.26
N SER A 789 11.13 -6.93 -10.80
CA SER A 789 10.65 -5.83 -11.63
C SER A 789 11.80 -5.01 -12.24
N ASN A 790 11.66 -4.61 -13.51
CA ASN A 790 12.62 -3.70 -14.16
C ASN A 790 12.59 -2.27 -13.59
N PHE A 791 11.57 -1.95 -12.78
CA PHE A 791 11.37 -0.63 -12.17
C PHE A 791 11.87 -0.63 -10.72
N ASP A 792 13.02 0.01 -10.47
CA ASP A 792 13.57 0.31 -9.13
C ASP A 792 12.50 0.87 -8.18
N PHE A 793 11.57 1.67 -8.72
CA PHE A 793 10.40 2.18 -8.01
C PHE A 793 9.62 1.09 -7.25
N ILE A 794 9.28 -0.01 -7.93
CA ILE A 794 8.45 -1.07 -7.37
C ILE A 794 9.24 -1.88 -6.34
N ILE A 795 10.52 -2.13 -6.63
CA ILE A 795 11.42 -2.81 -5.70
C ILE A 795 11.58 -1.99 -4.41
N ARG A 796 11.89 -0.70 -4.52
CA ARG A 796 12.19 0.18 -3.37
C ARG A 796 10.96 0.57 -2.56
N TYR A 797 9.87 0.98 -3.21
CA TYR A 797 8.70 1.57 -2.53
C TYR A 797 7.61 0.55 -2.20
N PHE A 798 7.50 -0.56 -2.93
CA PHE A 798 6.53 -1.63 -2.63
C PHE A 798 7.22 -2.87 -2.04
N PHE A 799 8.08 -3.56 -2.79
CA PHE A 799 8.63 -4.85 -2.33
C PHE A 799 9.39 -4.74 -1.00
N VAL A 800 10.33 -3.79 -0.88
CA VAL A 800 11.12 -3.63 0.35
C VAL A 800 10.23 -3.21 1.54
N VAL A 801 9.34 -2.23 1.36
CA VAL A 801 8.46 -1.75 2.45
C VAL A 801 7.49 -2.84 2.90
N LEU A 802 6.87 -3.57 1.97
CA LEU A 802 5.95 -4.65 2.28
C LEU A 802 6.67 -5.89 2.86
N THR A 803 7.93 -6.13 2.48
CA THR A 803 8.77 -7.18 3.10
C THR A 803 9.13 -6.82 4.55
N VAL A 804 9.56 -5.57 4.80
CA VAL A 804 9.81 -5.09 6.18
C VAL A 804 8.53 -5.15 7.00
N LEU A 805 7.38 -4.79 6.43
CA LEU A 805 6.06 -4.93 7.04
C LEU A 805 5.76 -6.36 7.48
N THR A 806 5.87 -7.36 6.59
CA THR A 806 5.60 -8.77 6.95
C THR A 806 6.56 -9.28 8.03
N LEU A 807 7.84 -8.88 7.98
CA LEU A 807 8.84 -9.27 8.97
C LEU A 807 8.58 -8.63 10.34
N LEU A 808 8.28 -7.32 10.39
CA LEU A 808 7.88 -6.63 11.62
C LEU A 808 6.61 -7.24 12.21
N GLY A 809 5.60 -7.50 11.38
CA GLY A 809 4.32 -8.08 11.80
C GLY A 809 4.49 -9.45 12.44
N LEU A 810 5.26 -10.33 11.80
CA LEU A 810 5.62 -11.64 12.35
C LEU A 810 6.36 -11.53 13.70
N LEU A 811 7.31 -10.59 13.80
CA LEU A 811 8.08 -10.34 15.02
C LEU A 811 7.19 -9.82 16.16
N HIS A 812 6.29 -8.88 15.88
CA HIS A 812 5.35 -8.32 16.86
C HIS A 812 4.31 -9.35 17.30
N GLY A 813 3.71 -10.07 16.35
CA GLY A 813 2.68 -11.07 16.60
C GLY A 813 3.17 -12.27 17.40
N LEU A 814 4.39 -12.77 17.13
CA LEU A 814 4.89 -14.02 17.74
C LEU A 814 5.91 -13.83 18.89
N LEU A 815 6.51 -12.64 19.06
CA LEU A 815 7.40 -12.34 20.21
C LEU A 815 6.78 -11.32 21.16
N LEU A 816 6.50 -10.10 20.69
CA LEU A 816 6.11 -8.99 21.56
C LEU A 816 4.72 -9.21 22.20
N LEU A 817 3.72 -9.55 21.38
CA LEU A 817 2.34 -9.69 21.83
C LEU A 817 2.15 -10.83 22.86
N PRO A 818 2.72 -12.05 22.71
CA PRO A 818 2.68 -13.07 23.76
C PRO A 818 3.34 -12.62 25.07
N VAL A 819 4.45 -11.87 25.00
CA VAL A 819 5.11 -11.32 26.20
C VAL A 819 4.21 -10.29 26.88
N LEU A 820 3.67 -9.31 26.14
CA LEU A 820 2.73 -8.32 26.68
C LEU A 820 1.47 -8.96 27.28
N LEU A 821 0.84 -9.91 26.59
CA LEU A 821 -0.32 -10.65 27.10
C LEU A 821 0.02 -11.49 28.34
N SER A 822 1.23 -12.05 28.43
CA SER A 822 1.66 -12.80 29.62
C SER A 822 1.85 -11.93 30.87
N ILE A 823 2.06 -10.62 30.71
CA ILE A 823 2.27 -9.66 31.80
C ILE A 823 0.96 -8.91 32.10
N LEU A 824 0.41 -8.23 31.08
CA LEU A 824 -0.72 -7.30 31.17
C LEU A 824 -2.07 -7.92 30.78
N GLY A 825 -2.10 -9.15 30.25
CA GLY A 825 -3.32 -9.73 29.69
C GLY A 825 -4.49 -9.84 30.69
N PRO A 826 -5.75 -9.76 30.22
CA PRO A 826 -6.92 -9.74 31.10
C PRO A 826 -7.10 -11.08 31.84
N PRO A 827 -7.83 -11.10 32.97
CA PRO A 827 -8.21 -12.35 33.63
C PRO A 827 -8.98 -13.28 32.66
N PRO A 828 -8.94 -14.61 32.88
CA PRO A 828 -9.70 -15.54 32.05
C PRO A 828 -11.21 -15.37 32.31
N GLN A 829 -12.02 -15.36 31.24
CA GLN A 829 -13.48 -15.23 31.34
C GLN A 829 -14.16 -16.39 32.09
N VAL A 830 -13.50 -17.56 32.17
CA VAL A 830 -13.96 -18.73 32.93
C VAL A 830 -12.88 -19.13 33.95
N VAL A 831 -13.11 -18.80 35.22
CA VAL A 831 -12.30 -19.25 36.35
C VAL A 831 -12.88 -20.58 36.86
N GLN A 832 -12.30 -21.71 36.45
CA GLN A 832 -12.57 -22.98 37.13
C GLN A 832 -11.79 -23.01 38.45
N ILE A 833 -12.51 -23.00 39.57
CA ILE A 833 -11.94 -23.17 40.91
C ILE A 833 -11.64 -24.66 41.14
N TYR A 834 -10.51 -25.13 40.60
CA TYR A 834 -9.92 -26.41 40.98
C TYR A 834 -8.72 -26.16 41.90
N LYS A 835 -8.69 -26.84 43.05
CA LYS A 835 -7.53 -26.85 43.94
C LYS A 835 -6.36 -27.55 43.24
N GLU A 836 -5.32 -26.81 42.86
CA GLU A 836 -4.08 -27.42 42.36
C GLU A 836 -3.47 -28.30 43.46
N SER A 837 -3.40 -29.60 43.19
CA SER A 837 -2.68 -30.56 44.03
C SER A 837 -1.20 -30.57 43.60
N PRO A 838 -0.23 -30.36 44.51
CA PRO A 838 1.15 -30.05 44.12
C PRO A 838 1.96 -31.29 43.73
N GLN A 839 1.63 -31.90 42.58
CA GLN A 839 2.40 -33.00 41.97
C GLN A 839 2.65 -32.85 40.47
N ALA A 840 2.08 -31.85 39.80
CA ALA A 840 2.18 -31.66 38.34
C ALA A 840 3.48 -30.96 37.85
N LEU A 841 4.59 -31.04 38.59
CA LEU A 841 5.87 -30.40 38.20
C LEU A 841 7.14 -31.24 38.46
N SER A 842 7.04 -32.57 38.45
CA SER A 842 8.19 -33.47 38.56
C SER A 842 8.07 -34.68 37.63
N SER A 843 8.50 -34.51 36.37
CA SER A 843 8.74 -35.64 35.45
C SER A 843 10.24 -35.84 35.21
N THR A 844 10.69 -37.04 35.56
CA THR A 844 12.00 -37.68 35.33
C THR A 844 12.86 -37.09 34.21
N ALA A 845 14.03 -36.55 34.58
CA ALA A 845 15.09 -36.24 33.63
C ALA A 845 15.70 -37.55 33.04
N PRO A 846 15.99 -37.63 31.73
CA PRO A 846 16.61 -38.80 31.13
C PRO A 846 18.09 -38.90 31.52
N GLN A 847 18.54 -40.10 31.88
CA GLN A 847 19.96 -40.37 32.17
C GLN A 847 20.81 -40.18 30.90
N ARG A 848 21.64 -39.14 30.87
CA ARG A 848 22.74 -39.05 29.90
C ARG A 848 23.90 -39.92 30.35
N GLY A 849 24.02 -41.10 29.75
CA GLY A 849 25.28 -41.84 29.76
C GLY A 849 26.36 -41.01 29.07
N GLY A 850 27.44 -40.68 29.78
CA GLY A 850 28.53 -39.89 29.26
C GLY A 850 29.83 -40.18 30.01
N LEU A 851 30.79 -40.80 29.33
CA LEU A 851 32.11 -41.04 29.89
C LEU A 851 32.81 -39.70 30.18
N ARG A 852 33.38 -39.55 31.38
CA ARG A 852 34.50 -38.64 31.61
C ARG A 852 35.60 -39.36 32.37
N TRP A 853 36.82 -39.11 31.91
CA TRP A 853 38.06 -39.57 32.52
C TRP A 853 38.43 -38.69 33.73
N GLY A 854 39.21 -39.25 34.65
CA GLY A 854 40.23 -38.47 35.36
C GLY A 854 40.03 -38.19 36.85
N VAL A 855 40.59 -39.07 37.68
CA VAL A 855 41.31 -38.78 38.95
C VAL A 855 40.56 -38.06 40.09
N SER A 856 40.36 -38.79 41.18
CA SER A 856 40.12 -38.29 42.55
C SER A 856 41.43 -37.98 43.29
N PRO A 857 41.42 -37.11 44.33
CA PRO A 857 41.90 -37.62 45.63
C PRO A 857 41.19 -37.09 46.91
N THR A 858 41.10 -37.99 47.89
CA THR A 858 41.21 -37.83 49.37
C THR A 858 40.35 -36.81 50.19
N LEU A 859 39.60 -37.41 51.14
CA LEU A 859 39.34 -37.08 52.58
C LEU A 859 40.21 -35.99 53.31
N PRO A 860 39.82 -35.51 54.53
CA PRO A 860 38.47 -35.42 55.16
C PRO A 860 38.22 -34.19 56.10
N GLN A 861 37.03 -34.19 56.75
CA GLN A 861 36.71 -33.69 58.12
C GLN A 861 36.59 -32.18 58.45
N SER A 862 35.50 -31.92 59.21
CA SER A 862 35.26 -30.88 60.25
C SER A 862 35.69 -29.42 60.03
N PHE A 863 34.70 -28.52 60.12
CA PHE A 863 34.63 -27.59 61.26
C PHE A 863 33.17 -27.27 61.61
N ALA A 864 32.89 -27.06 62.90
CA ALA A 864 31.55 -26.74 63.40
C ALA A 864 31.54 -25.37 64.11
N ARG A 865 30.35 -24.74 64.18
CA ARG A 865 30.03 -23.76 65.22
C ARG A 865 28.57 -23.93 65.64
N VAL A 866 28.32 -23.78 66.95
CA VAL A 866 27.11 -24.23 67.63
C VAL A 866 26.56 -23.11 68.51
N THR A 867 25.23 -22.92 68.49
CA THR A 867 24.37 -22.45 69.59
C THR A 867 22.93 -22.87 69.21
N THR A 868 22.35 -23.94 69.76
CA THR A 868 21.61 -24.02 71.06
C THR A 868 20.45 -23.04 71.15
N SER A 869 19.21 -23.40 71.53
CA SER A 869 18.63 -24.63 72.15
C SER A 869 17.10 -24.64 71.87
N MET A 870 16.24 -25.61 72.16
CA MET A 870 16.21 -27.06 72.42
C MET A 870 14.72 -27.39 72.73
N THR A 871 14.17 -28.47 72.19
CA THR A 871 12.76 -28.89 72.38
C THR A 871 12.56 -29.92 73.49
N VAL A 872 11.42 -29.91 74.19
CA VAL A 872 10.71 -31.11 74.73
C VAL A 872 9.18 -30.86 74.70
N ALA A 873 8.36 -31.90 74.56
CA ALA A 873 6.89 -31.88 74.62
C ALA A 873 6.35 -33.08 75.42
N LEU A 874 5.06 -33.09 75.83
CA LEU A 874 4.30 -34.29 76.31
C LEU A 874 2.76 -34.03 76.47
N HIS A 875 1.97 -35.11 76.66
CA HIS A 875 0.48 -35.26 76.65
C HIS A 875 0.05 -36.25 77.78
N PRO A 876 -1.24 -36.68 78.02
CA PRO A 876 -2.61 -36.15 77.79
C PRO A 876 -3.39 -36.09 79.18
N PRO A 877 -4.56 -36.73 79.53
CA PRO A 877 -5.83 -37.11 78.84
C PRO A 877 -7.22 -36.51 79.36
N PRO A 878 -8.14 -37.13 80.17
CA PRO A 878 -9.59 -37.16 79.79
C PRO A 878 -10.74 -36.89 80.84
N LEU A 879 -11.88 -36.32 80.35
CA LEU A 879 -13.36 -36.56 80.63
C LEU A 879 -13.94 -36.58 82.09
N PRO A 880 -15.29 -36.39 82.38
CA PRO A 880 -16.50 -36.68 81.55
C PRO A 880 -17.82 -35.81 81.66
N GLY A 881 -18.75 -35.96 80.69
CA GLY A 881 -20.25 -35.84 80.80
C GLY A 881 -20.96 -34.46 80.98
N ALA A 882 -22.27 -34.24 80.67
CA ALA A 882 -23.26 -34.96 79.82
C ALA A 882 -24.60 -34.17 79.53
N TYR A 883 -25.22 -34.39 78.35
CA TYR A 883 -26.68 -34.32 77.96
C TYR A 883 -27.52 -33.02 77.72
N VAL A 884 -28.33 -33.09 76.62
CA VAL A 884 -29.64 -32.45 76.27
C VAL A 884 -29.72 -31.09 75.49
N HIS A 885 -30.71 -31.01 74.59
CA HIS A 885 -31.14 -29.93 73.63
C HIS A 885 -32.45 -29.22 74.14
N PRO A 886 -33.07 -28.18 73.49
CA PRO A 886 -32.86 -27.57 72.15
C PRO A 886 -32.90 -26.00 72.05
N ALA A 887 -32.83 -25.49 70.80
CA ALA A 887 -33.53 -24.31 70.22
C ALA A 887 -33.05 -22.84 70.44
N SER A 888 -33.19 -22.05 69.35
CA SER A 888 -33.39 -20.58 69.21
C SER A 888 -32.37 -19.60 69.84
N ASP A 889 -31.91 -18.51 69.19
CA ASP A 889 -32.12 -17.98 67.82
C ASP A 889 -30.86 -17.19 67.37
N GLU A 890 -30.74 -16.92 66.07
CA GLU A 890 -29.70 -16.07 65.45
C GLU A 890 -30.37 -14.83 64.81
N PRO A 891 -29.71 -13.65 64.74
CA PRO A 891 -28.98 -13.34 63.50
C PRO A 891 -27.72 -12.46 63.67
N THR A 892 -26.71 -12.63 62.80
CA THR A 892 -26.32 -11.64 61.75
C THR A 892 -25.20 -12.15 60.84
#